data_AF-V4LA36-F1
#
_entry.id   AF-V4LA36-F1
#
_cell.length_a   1.000
_cell.length_b   1.000
_cell.length_c   1.000
_cell.angle_alpha   90.00
_cell.angle_beta   90.00
_cell.angle_gamma   90.00
#
_symmetry.space_group_name_H-M   'P 1'
#
loop_
_entity.id
_entity.type
_entity.pdbx_description
1 polymer ?
#
loop_
_entity_poly.entity_id
_entity_poly.type
_entity_poly.pdbx_seq_one_letter_code
_entity_poly.pdbx_strand_id
1 'polypeptide(L)'
;MPAIGLSVDVSSDHIISRLEEILGEAHDMRRDDAVAVLSAIRPTSADELMRVETLRGRHLSQDRQASGALFRELINPDDERWQTELRAIVAVPHARARATDFANVLVKRFGNYLSSGQGVHGSEFLARHRAFFIDVLNGLQGRMLPSDTNKLKSWIADAAQLELAAHLERARSQKTTDAWDAVARSVDELATMVQSNEQDQAVIEARGELQQFRRWRKHFNAILEKFDTYEFDGRPRFPWSPLELHELSLGSFVTPQQVEDILGGMKTYGSNAELHAWEKSLERLSRTALDGACGSDDKNFGESLQCMIDLRGQWLDQLGPLPGLADWDRQEHNLRKKIETQIQEWIVTLQAGFQDYPSLKRELDAHPHLSRLYDVGLDALRALQEDARHLNQIASSLKAWQQDGDTLVLRDERLRKVEIDLNALTDAWGASPGYARCRDQMDALKQELSALDQAEQLIAEAKPAAALTALDGCTSDAADKLRVKARQASLDDRILSAIQQGEFKSVLSEELDKASNEVRQHYLLSLRGRQFVEGLRQRIRPREGHPDFACFAKHLMELASEQPSDDAHLIEIDQARLEGIQADLRRRAIAQADQELTEVEKQFSLFPLPQQNLIDTLDARVQALAEGLAIKQLHPVEANRLKPRLKPLQIGLAVQRACLNADWPKTERILAHPDTPVCLGREGQRQLTATVQTERLLHRRADDEDWLALYREFQDVLMVHRHPEPRTRYLKLLRNMVSMPEPVDAKIVRLRFPDESYLASLLDCFHDASLVEDIEGYPRPEDEPLLGRLLEHLSRSAYNYFHIRRLWAQLPDELRARVWSGRAETPVDHVTGLLRAEHARIDKRLADGNIEVVQLHREIEGLLKTGLIDKKTMQMLDVAVGVERTLRDLDRRDPWDADLRPELAELQRGLDRLAPAIRVARAWPDAIRRRQEGIDAWEDLEAAWSAFSSRFGRLFPLHTETRPWAGFIDLLSSWVRQIEHAIPLIDWELPRARESARWSGLINAWSASDEGHLWLAAGHQVPTDLKALRDHYKIIQAQIKTFEQLHAGLLEEPRQELLAQLEQIEPLSGPINKIKSQLINPDASLSIGSAYRQYLAERPPS
;
A
#
# COMPACT_ATOMS: atom_id res chain seq x y z
N MET A 1 59.32 -23.84 -67.85
CA MET A 1 59.13 -24.04 -69.31
C MET A 1 57.75 -24.62 -69.54
N PRO A 2 57.04 -24.37 -70.66
CA PRO A 2 56.50 -23.08 -71.12
C PRO A 2 54.98 -23.14 -71.43
N ALA A 3 54.38 -21.95 -71.53
CA ALA A 3 53.17 -21.51 -72.25
C ALA A 3 52.12 -22.52 -72.77
N ILE A 4 50.88 -22.35 -72.28
CA ILE A 4 49.70 -22.19 -73.16
C ILE A 4 48.92 -20.99 -72.65
N GLY A 5 48.80 -19.96 -73.49
CA GLY A 5 47.97 -18.79 -73.23
C GLY A 5 46.49 -19.09 -73.47
N LEU A 6 45.64 -18.58 -72.59
CA LEU A 6 44.25 -18.26 -72.89
C LEU A 6 43.92 -16.96 -72.13
N SER A 7 43.92 -15.85 -72.87
CA SER A 7 43.25 -14.63 -72.48
C SER A 7 41.74 -14.85 -72.65
N VAL A 8 41.01 -15.00 -71.55
CA VAL A 8 39.57 -14.78 -71.49
C VAL A 8 39.31 -14.15 -70.12
N ASP A 9 38.73 -12.94 -70.10
CA ASP A 9 38.17 -12.34 -68.90
C ASP A 9 37.00 -13.24 -68.44
N VAL A 10 37.29 -14.19 -67.56
CA VAL A 10 36.28 -15.03 -66.94
C VAL A 10 35.90 -14.39 -65.61
N SER A 11 34.64 -13.96 -65.49
CA SER A 11 34.06 -13.44 -64.24
C SER A 11 34.35 -14.38 -63.07
N SER A 12 34.72 -13.84 -61.90
CA SER A 12 34.90 -14.56 -60.63
C SER A 12 33.72 -15.48 -60.32
N ASP A 13 32.50 -15.06 -60.67
CA ASP A 13 31.27 -15.79 -60.46
C ASP A 13 31.13 -17.03 -61.39
N HIS A 14 31.70 -16.95 -62.60
CA HIS A 14 31.79 -18.08 -63.52
C HIS A 14 32.82 -19.11 -63.04
N ILE A 15 33.93 -18.66 -62.45
CA ILE A 15 34.94 -19.55 -61.83
C ILE A 15 34.33 -20.27 -60.61
N ILE A 16 33.61 -19.55 -59.74
CA ILE A 16 32.95 -20.12 -58.56
C ILE A 16 31.87 -21.13 -58.97
N SER A 17 31.04 -20.80 -59.97
CA SER A 17 29.99 -21.71 -60.47
C SER A 17 30.59 -22.97 -61.11
N ARG A 18 31.72 -22.86 -61.81
CA ARG A 18 32.41 -24.03 -62.39
C ARG A 18 33.07 -24.90 -61.32
N LEU A 19 33.53 -24.31 -60.22
CA LEU A 19 34.01 -25.06 -59.05
C LEU A 19 32.86 -25.78 -58.34
N GLU A 20 31.68 -25.17 -58.22
CA GLU A 20 30.48 -25.83 -57.67
C GLU A 20 30.11 -27.08 -58.47
N GLU A 21 30.21 -27.01 -59.79
CA GLU A 21 29.90 -28.11 -60.72
C GLU A 21 30.92 -29.26 -60.61
N ILE A 22 32.23 -28.96 -60.67
CA ILE A 22 33.30 -29.95 -60.57
C ILE A 22 33.36 -30.60 -59.17
N LEU A 23 33.13 -29.82 -58.10
CA LEU A 23 33.14 -30.32 -56.72
C LEU A 23 31.82 -31.03 -56.34
N GLY A 24 30.74 -30.81 -57.11
CA GLY A 24 29.46 -31.52 -56.98
C GLY A 24 29.51 -32.96 -57.49
N GLU A 25 30.35 -33.26 -58.50
CA GLU A 25 30.52 -34.61 -59.05
C GLU A 25 31.65 -35.38 -58.34
N ALA A 26 31.30 -36.53 -57.74
CA ALA A 26 32.22 -37.28 -56.87
C ALA A 26 33.37 -37.99 -57.61
N HIS A 27 33.32 -38.11 -58.94
CA HIS A 27 34.28 -38.87 -59.75
C HIS A 27 34.95 -38.04 -60.86
N ASP A 28 34.84 -36.71 -60.82
CA ASP A 28 35.55 -35.84 -61.76
C ASP A 28 37.06 -35.87 -61.48
N MET A 29 37.86 -36.22 -62.48
CA MET A 29 39.32 -36.31 -62.38
C MET A 29 40.01 -34.96 -62.10
N ARG A 30 39.30 -33.84 -62.27
CA ARG A 30 39.82 -32.48 -62.03
C ARG A 30 39.54 -31.97 -60.61
N ARG A 31 38.96 -32.81 -59.76
CA ARG A 31 38.51 -32.44 -58.40
C ARG A 31 39.66 -31.95 -57.51
N ASP A 32 40.82 -32.58 -57.56
CA ASP A 32 41.97 -32.20 -56.73
C ASP A 32 42.55 -30.83 -57.16
N ASP A 33 42.60 -30.56 -58.46
CA ASP A 33 42.96 -29.24 -59.00
C ASP A 33 41.91 -28.17 -58.64
N ALA A 34 40.63 -28.53 -58.66
CA ALA A 34 39.53 -27.64 -58.27
C ALA A 34 39.58 -27.27 -56.77
N VAL A 35 39.98 -28.19 -55.89
CA VAL A 35 40.22 -27.91 -54.47
C VAL A 35 41.41 -26.97 -54.28
N ALA A 36 42.50 -27.16 -55.04
CA ALA A 36 43.66 -26.26 -55.01
C ALA A 36 43.29 -24.84 -55.46
N VAL A 37 42.49 -24.70 -56.53
CA VAL A 37 42.00 -23.39 -57.02
C VAL A 37 41.05 -22.74 -56.00
N LEU A 38 40.14 -23.51 -55.37
CA LEU A 38 39.22 -23.01 -54.32
C LEU A 38 39.98 -22.40 -53.11
N SER A 39 41.15 -22.95 -52.78
CA SER A 39 42.00 -22.42 -51.71
C SER A 39 42.67 -21.07 -52.06
N ALA A 40 42.88 -20.79 -53.35
CA ALA A 40 43.58 -19.60 -53.84
C ALA A 40 42.67 -18.42 -54.22
N ILE A 41 41.36 -18.64 -54.39
CA ILE A 41 40.40 -17.58 -54.77
C ILE A 41 40.24 -16.53 -53.66
N ARG A 42 40.32 -15.25 -54.03
CA ARG A 42 39.98 -14.12 -53.14
C ARG A 42 38.62 -13.54 -53.55
N PRO A 43 37.57 -13.69 -52.73
CA PRO A 43 36.24 -13.16 -53.07
C PRO A 43 36.26 -11.63 -53.12
N THR A 44 35.50 -11.05 -54.06
CA THR A 44 35.41 -9.60 -54.25
C THR A 44 34.06 -9.01 -53.81
N SER A 45 33.03 -9.85 -53.61
CA SER A 45 31.72 -9.46 -53.05
C SER A 45 31.29 -10.32 -51.84
N ALA A 46 30.32 -9.85 -51.06
CA ALA A 46 29.81 -10.57 -49.90
C ALA A 46 29.10 -11.90 -50.26
N ASP A 47 28.46 -11.95 -51.43
CA ASP A 47 27.78 -13.16 -51.94
C ASP A 47 28.80 -14.19 -52.46
N GLU A 48 29.86 -13.72 -53.15
CA GLU A 48 31.00 -14.57 -53.52
C GLU A 48 31.72 -15.10 -52.29
N LEU A 49 31.90 -14.26 -51.26
CA LEU A 49 32.51 -14.66 -50.00
C LEU A 49 31.70 -15.77 -49.33
N MET A 50 30.37 -15.62 -49.28
CA MET A 50 29.46 -16.65 -48.77
C MET A 50 29.54 -17.95 -49.58
N ARG A 51 29.49 -17.89 -50.91
CA ARG A 51 29.54 -19.09 -51.79
C ARG A 51 30.90 -19.80 -51.70
N VAL A 52 32.00 -19.04 -51.75
CA VAL A 52 33.37 -19.57 -51.61
C VAL A 52 33.58 -20.14 -50.21
N GLU A 53 33.16 -19.47 -49.14
CA GLU A 53 33.22 -19.99 -47.76
C GLU A 53 32.33 -21.23 -47.57
N THR A 54 31.19 -21.32 -48.27
CA THR A 54 30.32 -22.50 -48.24
C THR A 54 30.98 -23.69 -48.94
N LEU A 55 31.63 -23.47 -50.08
CA LEU A 55 32.39 -24.49 -50.80
C LEU A 55 33.64 -24.92 -50.04
N ARG A 56 34.39 -23.96 -49.47
CA ARG A 56 35.52 -24.25 -48.56
C ARG A 56 35.04 -25.04 -47.35
N GLY A 57 33.91 -24.65 -46.77
CA GLY A 57 33.28 -25.33 -45.65
C GLY A 57 32.76 -26.74 -45.98
N ARG A 58 32.47 -27.05 -47.25
CA ARG A 58 32.04 -28.38 -47.71
C ARG A 58 33.19 -29.29 -48.15
N HIS A 59 34.26 -28.73 -48.73
CA HIS A 59 35.29 -29.50 -49.44
C HIS A 59 36.71 -29.35 -48.88
N LEU A 60 37.04 -28.29 -48.13
CA LEU A 60 38.28 -28.17 -47.33
C LEU A 60 38.08 -28.62 -45.87
N SER A 61 36.96 -29.28 -45.60
CA SER A 61 36.45 -29.70 -44.29
C SER A 61 37.19 -30.88 -43.66
N GLN A 62 38.51 -30.97 -43.85
CA GLN A 62 39.35 -31.82 -43.00
C GLN A 62 39.72 -31.12 -41.68
N ASP A 63 39.69 -29.78 -41.60
CA ASP A 63 40.02 -29.04 -40.35
C ASP A 63 38.82 -28.71 -39.43
N ARG A 64 37.57 -28.79 -39.92
CA ARG A 64 36.36 -28.55 -39.09
C ARG A 64 36.05 -29.69 -38.13
N GLN A 65 36.41 -30.93 -38.47
CA GLN A 65 36.22 -32.07 -37.56
C GLN A 65 37.22 -32.05 -36.38
N ALA A 66 38.43 -31.50 -36.56
CA ALA A 66 39.42 -31.38 -35.49
C ALA A 66 39.10 -30.24 -34.51
N SER A 67 38.70 -29.06 -35.00
CA SER A 67 38.42 -27.89 -34.16
C SER A 67 37.09 -27.99 -33.38
N GLY A 68 36.05 -28.56 -34.00
CA GLY A 68 34.77 -28.80 -33.32
C GLY A 68 34.81 -29.95 -32.31
N ALA A 69 35.82 -30.82 -32.35
CA ALA A 69 36.04 -31.87 -31.35
C ALA A 69 36.69 -31.32 -30.06
N LEU A 70 37.64 -30.37 -30.19
CA LEU A 70 38.30 -29.71 -29.06
C LEU A 70 37.31 -29.02 -28.11
N PHE A 71 36.31 -28.31 -28.63
CA PHE A 71 35.34 -27.58 -27.80
C PHE A 71 34.19 -28.46 -27.27
N ARG A 72 34.00 -29.68 -27.79
CA ARG A 72 32.96 -30.61 -27.30
C ARG A 72 33.26 -31.16 -25.91
N GLU A 73 34.52 -31.19 -25.51
CA GLU A 73 34.94 -31.62 -24.16
C GLU A 73 34.71 -30.54 -23.09
N LEU A 74 34.54 -29.27 -23.48
CA LEU A 74 34.39 -28.13 -22.57
C LEU A 74 32.93 -27.94 -22.13
N ILE A 75 32.57 -28.50 -20.97
CA ILE A 75 31.18 -28.54 -20.47
C ILE A 75 30.89 -27.42 -19.46
N ASN A 76 31.88 -26.99 -18.67
CA ASN A 76 31.74 -26.03 -17.57
C ASN A 76 32.41 -24.68 -17.93
N PRO A 77 31.77 -23.50 -17.75
CA PRO A 77 32.41 -22.21 -17.95
C PRO A 77 33.63 -21.96 -17.06
N ASP A 78 33.69 -22.59 -15.88
CA ASP A 78 34.82 -22.46 -14.94
C ASP A 78 36.06 -23.27 -15.37
N ASP A 79 35.99 -24.00 -16.49
CA ASP A 79 37.15 -24.72 -17.03
C ASP A 79 38.17 -23.72 -17.60
N GLU A 80 39.39 -23.67 -17.02
CA GLU A 80 40.48 -22.80 -17.46
C GLU A 80 40.82 -22.94 -18.95
N ARG A 81 40.46 -24.08 -19.55
CA ARG A 81 40.60 -24.31 -20.99
C ARG A 81 39.77 -23.34 -21.83
N TRP A 82 38.60 -22.89 -21.37
CA TRP A 82 37.82 -21.85 -22.07
C TRP A 82 38.58 -20.53 -22.17
N GLN A 83 39.20 -20.08 -21.07
CA GLN A 83 40.01 -18.86 -21.08
C GLN A 83 41.31 -19.01 -21.86
N THR A 84 41.94 -20.18 -21.78
CA THR A 84 43.19 -20.47 -22.51
C THR A 84 42.96 -20.44 -24.02
N GLU A 85 41.86 -21.03 -24.48
CA GLU A 85 41.44 -20.99 -25.89
C GLU A 85 41.00 -19.59 -26.33
N LEU A 86 40.26 -18.85 -25.50
CA LEU A 86 39.91 -17.45 -25.78
C LEU A 86 41.17 -16.61 -26.01
N ARG A 87 42.18 -16.72 -25.13
CA ARG A 87 43.46 -16.00 -25.27
C ARG A 87 44.21 -16.43 -26.54
N ALA A 88 44.21 -17.72 -26.87
CA ALA A 88 44.84 -18.23 -28.09
C ALA A 88 44.15 -17.71 -29.37
N ILE A 89 42.83 -17.57 -29.36
CA ILE A 89 42.05 -17.02 -30.49
C ILE A 89 42.27 -15.50 -30.61
N VAL A 90 42.29 -14.77 -29.49
CA VAL A 90 42.55 -13.33 -29.46
C VAL A 90 43.94 -13.00 -30.00
N ALA A 91 44.94 -13.83 -29.66
CA ALA A 91 46.34 -13.69 -30.09
C ALA A 91 46.58 -13.88 -31.60
N VAL A 92 45.63 -14.46 -32.35
CA VAL A 92 45.72 -14.66 -33.81
C VAL A 92 44.68 -13.80 -34.53
N PRO A 93 45.05 -12.61 -35.06
CA PRO A 93 44.10 -11.61 -35.56
C PRO A 93 43.21 -12.06 -36.73
N HIS A 94 43.65 -13.06 -37.51
CA HIS A 94 42.97 -13.54 -38.72
C HIS A 94 42.16 -14.83 -38.53
N ALA A 95 42.05 -15.37 -37.30
CA ALA A 95 41.36 -16.62 -37.02
C ALA A 95 39.83 -16.48 -36.87
N ARG A 96 39.17 -15.80 -37.83
CA ARG A 96 37.72 -15.52 -37.76
C ARG A 96 36.84 -16.77 -37.71
N ALA A 97 37.22 -17.82 -38.45
CA ALA A 97 36.52 -19.10 -38.44
C ALA A 97 36.56 -19.77 -37.04
N ARG A 98 37.73 -19.78 -36.39
CA ARG A 98 37.91 -20.36 -35.05
C ARG A 98 37.17 -19.56 -33.96
N ALA A 99 37.16 -18.23 -34.07
CA ALA A 99 36.38 -17.36 -33.19
C ALA A 99 34.87 -17.59 -33.34
N THR A 100 34.40 -17.80 -34.57
CA THR A 100 33.00 -18.09 -34.88
C THR A 100 32.58 -19.46 -34.35
N ASP A 101 33.41 -20.49 -34.54
CA ASP A 101 33.14 -21.83 -34.02
C ASP A 101 33.15 -21.86 -32.48
N PHE A 102 34.09 -21.16 -31.84
CA PHE A 102 34.15 -21.01 -30.38
C PHE A 102 32.88 -20.36 -29.82
N ALA A 103 32.47 -19.21 -30.39
CA ALA A 103 31.28 -18.49 -29.95
C ALA A 103 30.00 -19.29 -30.18
N ASN A 104 29.86 -19.96 -31.33
CA ASN A 104 28.69 -20.79 -31.65
C ASN A 104 28.58 -21.99 -30.70
N VAL A 105 29.68 -22.70 -30.40
CA VAL A 105 29.66 -23.81 -29.45
C VAL A 105 29.29 -23.33 -28.04
N LEU A 106 29.85 -22.20 -27.60
CA LEU A 106 29.54 -21.57 -26.32
C LEU A 106 28.05 -21.19 -26.23
N VAL A 107 27.53 -20.47 -27.22
CA VAL A 107 26.14 -20.00 -27.26
C VAL A 107 25.16 -21.16 -27.39
N LYS A 108 25.46 -22.18 -28.20
CA LYS A 108 24.58 -23.34 -28.36
C LYS A 108 24.52 -24.20 -27.10
N ARG A 109 25.67 -24.40 -26.43
CA ARG A 109 25.76 -25.25 -25.25
C ARG A 109 25.11 -24.60 -24.04
N PHE A 110 25.48 -23.35 -23.74
CA PHE A 110 24.87 -22.62 -22.63
C PHE A 110 23.45 -22.16 -22.94
N GLY A 111 23.12 -21.88 -24.20
CA GLY A 111 21.74 -21.63 -24.61
C GLY A 111 20.82 -22.82 -24.36
N ASN A 112 21.28 -24.04 -24.65
CA ASN A 112 20.51 -25.25 -24.34
C ASN A 112 20.39 -25.48 -22.82
N TYR A 113 21.45 -25.21 -22.05
CA TYR A 113 21.42 -25.28 -20.59
C TYR A 113 20.38 -24.31 -20.00
N LEU A 114 20.43 -23.03 -20.41
CA LEU A 114 19.51 -21.98 -20.00
C LEU A 114 18.06 -22.24 -20.45
N SER A 115 17.86 -22.92 -21.58
CA SER A 115 16.51 -23.26 -22.11
C SER A 115 15.90 -24.53 -21.49
N SER A 116 16.69 -25.36 -20.79
CA SER A 116 16.29 -26.70 -20.33
C SER A 116 15.45 -26.73 -19.02
N GLY A 117 15.06 -25.57 -18.49
CA GLY A 117 13.95 -25.48 -17.52
C GLY A 117 14.30 -25.61 -16.03
N GLN A 118 15.57 -25.52 -15.61
CA GLN A 118 15.91 -25.29 -14.20
C GLN A 118 16.06 -23.79 -13.93
N GLY A 119 14.93 -23.06 -13.90
CA GLY A 119 14.89 -21.59 -13.88
C GLY A 119 15.68 -20.89 -12.77
N VAL A 120 15.87 -21.54 -11.61
CA VAL A 120 16.66 -21.00 -10.49
C VAL A 120 18.18 -21.14 -10.74
N HIS A 121 18.61 -22.24 -11.36
CA HIS A 121 20.02 -22.47 -11.67
C HIS A 121 20.49 -21.70 -12.90
N GLY A 122 19.58 -21.34 -13.82
CA GLY A 122 19.92 -20.54 -15.00
C GLY A 122 20.25 -19.08 -14.70
N SER A 123 19.51 -18.44 -13.81
CA SER A 123 19.76 -17.06 -13.37
C SER A 123 21.03 -16.95 -12.52
N GLU A 124 21.23 -17.87 -11.57
CA GLU A 124 22.47 -17.97 -10.78
C GLU A 124 23.70 -18.21 -11.67
N PHE A 125 23.55 -19.04 -12.71
CA PHE A 125 24.61 -19.32 -13.67
C PHE A 125 25.01 -18.07 -14.47
N LEU A 126 24.04 -17.30 -14.97
CA LEU A 126 24.31 -16.05 -15.68
C LEU A 126 25.02 -15.02 -14.80
N ALA A 127 24.56 -14.86 -13.55
CA ALA A 127 25.19 -13.94 -12.59
C ALA A 127 26.63 -14.38 -12.25
N ARG A 128 26.85 -15.67 -11.98
CA ARG A 128 28.17 -16.20 -11.60
C ARG A 128 29.22 -16.07 -12.71
N HIS A 129 28.83 -16.22 -13.97
CA HIS A 129 29.75 -16.24 -15.11
C HIS A 129 29.69 -14.97 -15.99
N ARG A 130 29.06 -13.89 -15.50
CA ARG A 130 28.95 -12.60 -16.21
C ARG A 130 30.31 -12.06 -16.70
N ALA A 131 31.32 -12.08 -15.83
CA ALA A 131 32.67 -11.60 -16.17
C ALA A 131 33.29 -12.36 -17.36
N PHE A 132 33.10 -13.69 -17.40
CA PHE A 132 33.56 -14.51 -18.51
C PHE A 132 32.85 -14.15 -19.82
N PHE A 133 31.53 -13.91 -19.80
CA PHE A 133 30.81 -13.49 -21.00
C PHE A 133 31.23 -12.10 -21.50
N ILE A 134 31.53 -11.17 -20.59
CA ILE A 134 32.09 -9.85 -20.93
C ILE A 134 33.47 -10.00 -21.58
N ASP A 135 34.34 -10.85 -21.03
CA ASP A 135 35.67 -11.12 -21.59
C ASP A 135 35.58 -11.72 -23.01
N VAL A 136 34.64 -12.64 -23.24
CA VAL A 136 34.38 -13.23 -24.56
C VAL A 136 33.86 -12.17 -25.53
N LEU A 137 32.89 -11.35 -25.11
CA LEU A 137 32.30 -10.30 -25.95
C LEU A 137 33.35 -9.26 -26.35
N ASN A 138 34.19 -8.81 -25.41
CA ASN A 138 35.26 -7.83 -25.65
C ASN A 138 36.40 -8.44 -26.48
N GLY A 139 36.81 -9.67 -26.18
CA GLY A 139 37.91 -10.33 -26.88
C GLY A 139 37.60 -10.71 -28.32
N LEU A 140 36.34 -11.04 -28.63
CA LEU A 140 35.92 -11.50 -29.96
C LEU A 140 35.03 -10.49 -30.71
N GLN A 141 34.98 -9.24 -30.25
CA GLN A 141 34.17 -8.19 -30.85
C GLN A 141 34.46 -8.03 -32.35
N GLY A 142 33.42 -8.06 -33.19
CA GLY A 142 33.53 -7.97 -34.66
C GLY A 142 34.03 -9.25 -35.36
N ARG A 143 34.35 -10.32 -34.62
CA ARG A 143 34.84 -11.61 -35.15
C ARG A 143 33.82 -12.75 -35.03
N MET A 144 32.75 -12.54 -34.27
CA MET A 144 31.63 -13.48 -34.08
C MET A 144 30.49 -13.22 -35.06
N LEU A 145 29.52 -14.15 -35.13
CA LEU A 145 28.27 -13.91 -35.83
C LEU A 145 27.41 -12.85 -35.09
N PRO A 146 26.64 -12.02 -35.80
CA PRO A 146 25.74 -11.04 -35.18
C PRO A 146 24.72 -11.67 -34.21
N SER A 147 24.22 -12.87 -34.53
CA SER A 147 23.28 -13.62 -33.68
C SER A 147 23.88 -14.03 -32.33
N ASP A 148 25.14 -14.43 -32.32
CA ASP A 148 25.85 -14.88 -31.12
C ASP A 148 26.26 -13.68 -30.26
N THR A 149 26.65 -12.58 -30.92
CA THR A 149 26.95 -11.30 -30.28
C THR A 149 25.72 -10.74 -29.57
N ASN A 150 24.55 -10.75 -30.21
CA ASN A 150 23.31 -10.27 -29.60
C ASN A 150 22.85 -11.17 -28.44
N LYS A 151 23.00 -12.50 -28.56
CA LYS A 151 22.72 -13.41 -27.45
C LYS A 151 23.63 -13.19 -26.24
N LEU A 152 24.93 -13.00 -26.46
CA LEU A 152 25.87 -12.68 -25.38
C LEU A 152 25.52 -11.35 -24.70
N LYS A 153 25.18 -10.31 -25.47
CA LYS A 153 24.74 -9.03 -24.91
C LYS A 153 23.45 -9.17 -24.09
N SER A 154 22.47 -9.94 -24.58
CA SER A 154 21.25 -10.26 -23.82
C SER A 154 21.58 -10.94 -22.50
N TRP A 155 22.43 -11.98 -22.51
CA TRP A 155 22.82 -12.68 -21.28
C TRP A 155 23.55 -11.81 -20.27
N ILE A 156 24.40 -10.89 -20.74
CA ILE A 156 25.09 -9.91 -19.88
C ILE A 156 24.11 -8.91 -19.26
N ALA A 157 23.12 -8.46 -20.05
CA ALA A 157 22.07 -7.56 -19.57
C ALA A 157 21.13 -8.27 -18.56
N ASP A 158 20.74 -9.51 -18.85
CA ASP A 158 19.93 -10.34 -17.94
C ASP A 158 20.67 -10.62 -16.62
N ALA A 159 21.97 -10.90 -16.69
CA ALA A 159 22.81 -11.06 -15.50
C ALA A 159 22.90 -9.76 -14.68
N ALA A 160 23.08 -8.61 -15.34
CA ALA A 160 23.12 -7.31 -14.68
C ALA A 160 21.78 -6.93 -14.03
N GLN A 161 20.64 -7.30 -14.65
CA GLN A 161 19.31 -7.13 -14.07
C GLN A 161 19.14 -7.97 -12.78
N LEU A 162 19.62 -9.21 -12.78
CA LEU A 162 19.61 -10.08 -11.60
C LEU A 162 20.51 -9.53 -10.48
N GLU A 163 21.70 -9.02 -10.82
CA GLU A 163 22.59 -8.34 -9.87
C GLU A 163 21.92 -7.10 -9.27
N LEU A 164 21.25 -6.27 -10.09
CA LEU A 164 20.49 -5.11 -9.62
C LEU A 164 19.38 -5.53 -8.64
N ALA A 165 18.62 -6.58 -8.96
CA ALA A 165 17.58 -7.10 -8.07
C ALA A 165 18.18 -7.59 -6.72
N ALA A 166 19.29 -8.32 -6.76
CA ALA A 166 19.99 -8.78 -5.57
C ALA A 166 20.59 -7.63 -4.73
N HIS A 167 21.05 -6.56 -5.39
CA HIS A 167 21.53 -5.35 -4.73
C HIS A 167 20.39 -4.55 -4.10
N LEU A 168 19.23 -4.46 -4.76
CA LEU A 168 18.03 -3.84 -4.18
C LEU A 168 17.53 -4.61 -2.96
N GLU A 169 17.48 -5.93 -3.03
CA GLU A 169 17.10 -6.77 -1.90
C GLU A 169 18.09 -6.64 -0.73
N ARG A 170 19.40 -6.62 -1.02
CA ARG A 170 20.43 -6.31 -0.01
C ARG A 170 20.29 -4.90 0.57
N ALA A 171 19.98 -3.89 -0.24
CA ALA A 171 19.78 -2.53 0.23
C ALA A 171 18.53 -2.40 1.11
N ARG A 172 17.43 -3.08 0.76
CA ARG A 172 16.19 -3.12 1.55
C ARG A 172 16.36 -3.88 2.88
N SER A 173 17.17 -4.94 2.89
CA SER A 173 17.41 -5.76 4.09
C SER A 173 18.47 -5.17 5.02
N GLN A 174 19.63 -4.78 4.49
CA GLN A 174 20.74 -4.25 5.28
C GLN A 174 20.57 -2.78 5.62
N LYS A 175 19.85 -2.02 4.76
CA LYS A 175 19.56 -0.58 4.95
C LYS A 175 20.80 0.28 5.15
N THR A 176 21.95 -0.17 4.66
CA THR A 176 23.22 0.56 4.77
C THR A 176 23.45 1.46 3.58
N THR A 177 24.27 2.49 3.78
CA THR A 177 24.74 3.39 2.71
C THR A 177 25.41 2.61 1.58
N ASP A 178 26.33 1.73 1.95
CA ASP A 178 27.15 0.99 0.99
C ASP A 178 26.31 0.08 0.10
N ALA A 179 25.21 -0.45 0.62
CA ALA A 179 24.26 -1.26 -0.15
C ALA A 179 23.47 -0.41 -1.16
N TRP A 180 23.01 0.79 -0.77
CA TRP A 180 22.36 1.73 -1.69
C TRP A 180 23.32 2.32 -2.74
N ASP A 181 24.60 2.50 -2.40
CA ASP A 181 25.63 2.91 -3.36
C ASP A 181 26.01 1.77 -4.32
N ALA A 182 25.87 0.52 -3.91
CA ALA A 182 25.96 -0.63 -4.82
C ALA A 182 24.78 -0.64 -5.81
N VAL A 183 23.55 -0.37 -5.35
CA VAL A 183 22.37 -0.21 -6.25
C VAL A 183 22.61 0.91 -7.27
N ALA A 184 23.12 2.06 -6.84
CA ALA A 184 23.40 3.18 -7.75
C ALA A 184 24.34 2.78 -8.90
N ARG A 185 25.43 2.04 -8.58
CA ARG A 185 26.36 1.53 -9.58
C ARG A 185 25.70 0.52 -10.53
N SER A 186 24.94 -0.43 -10.00
CA SER A 186 24.23 -1.43 -10.83
C SER A 186 23.16 -0.81 -11.74
N VAL A 187 22.47 0.24 -11.28
CA VAL A 187 21.51 0.99 -12.10
C VAL A 187 22.21 1.69 -13.27
N ASP A 188 23.32 2.39 -13.01
CA ASP A 188 24.08 3.08 -14.05
C ASP A 188 24.70 2.08 -15.05
N GLU A 189 25.18 0.93 -14.58
CA GLU A 189 25.67 -0.16 -15.44
C GLU A 189 24.57 -0.72 -16.35
N LEU A 190 23.42 -1.15 -15.78
CA LEU A 190 22.33 -1.74 -16.55
C LEU A 190 21.70 -0.74 -17.54
N ALA A 191 21.62 0.55 -17.18
CA ALA A 191 21.11 1.60 -18.05
C ALA A 191 21.89 1.73 -19.37
N THR A 192 23.19 1.39 -19.38
CA THR A 192 24.01 1.40 -20.61
C THR A 192 23.83 0.16 -21.49
N MET A 193 23.19 -0.90 -20.97
CA MET A 193 23.12 -2.22 -21.60
C MET A 193 21.68 -2.69 -21.89
N VAL A 194 20.67 -1.83 -21.70
CA VAL A 194 19.24 -2.16 -21.87
C VAL A 194 18.95 -2.72 -23.27
N GLN A 195 18.34 -3.90 -23.32
CA GLN A 195 17.90 -4.56 -24.56
C GLN A 195 16.41 -4.94 -24.55
N SER A 196 15.74 -4.91 -23.39
CA SER A 196 14.31 -5.21 -23.23
C SER A 196 13.55 -4.14 -22.43
N ASN A 197 12.23 -4.07 -22.60
CA ASN A 197 11.37 -3.16 -21.83
C ASN A 197 11.35 -3.52 -20.33
N GLU A 198 11.51 -4.80 -19.98
CA GLU A 198 11.57 -5.24 -18.58
C GLU A 198 12.84 -4.73 -17.88
N GLN A 199 13.97 -4.71 -18.58
CA GLN A 199 15.22 -4.15 -18.08
C GLN A 199 15.11 -2.62 -17.92
N ASP A 200 14.50 -1.92 -18.88
CA ASP A 200 14.28 -0.48 -18.79
C ASP A 200 13.37 -0.12 -17.60
N GLN A 201 12.30 -0.87 -17.41
CA GLN A 201 11.38 -0.69 -16.29
C GLN A 201 12.08 -0.95 -14.94
N ALA A 202 12.90 -1.99 -14.83
CA ALA A 202 13.69 -2.28 -13.63
C ALA A 202 14.66 -1.14 -13.28
N VAL A 203 15.30 -0.53 -14.29
CA VAL A 203 16.16 0.65 -14.11
C VAL A 203 15.35 1.86 -13.62
N ILE A 204 14.18 2.13 -14.20
CA ILE A 204 13.32 3.26 -13.81
C ILE A 204 12.86 3.12 -12.35
N GLU A 205 12.39 1.93 -11.97
CA GLU A 205 11.91 1.64 -10.62
C GLU A 205 13.03 1.78 -9.58
N ALA A 206 14.18 1.15 -9.84
CA ALA A 206 15.35 1.22 -8.97
C ALA A 206 15.86 2.66 -8.80
N ARG A 207 15.85 3.46 -9.88
CA ARG A 207 16.25 4.87 -9.85
C ARG A 207 15.27 5.72 -9.04
N GLY A 208 13.97 5.43 -9.14
CA GLY A 208 12.94 6.07 -8.33
C GLY A 208 13.14 5.83 -6.84
N GLU A 209 13.39 4.58 -6.45
CA GLU A 209 13.61 4.18 -5.06
C GLU A 209 14.91 4.79 -4.49
N LEU A 210 16.00 4.78 -5.26
CA LEU A 210 17.27 5.41 -4.90
C LEU A 210 17.13 6.93 -4.65
N GLN A 211 16.31 7.62 -5.45
CA GLN A 211 16.04 9.05 -5.25
C GLN A 211 15.29 9.32 -3.94
N GLN A 212 14.33 8.47 -3.59
CA GLN A 212 13.60 8.58 -2.33
C GLN A 212 14.53 8.39 -1.13
N PHE A 213 15.39 7.36 -1.16
CA PHE A 213 16.42 7.14 -0.14
C PHE A 213 17.33 8.36 0.04
N ARG A 214 17.89 8.90 -1.05
CA ARG A 214 18.79 10.07 -0.99
C ARG A 214 18.10 11.32 -0.41
N ARG A 215 16.83 11.55 -0.77
CA ARG A 215 16.03 12.66 -0.22
C ARG A 215 15.80 12.49 1.28
N TRP A 216 15.34 11.31 1.69
CA TRP A 216 15.12 11.00 3.11
C TRP A 216 16.41 11.20 3.91
N ARG A 217 17.53 10.65 3.44
CA ARG A 217 18.81 10.73 4.15
C ARG A 217 19.33 12.16 4.30
N LYS A 218 19.19 12.99 3.27
CA LYS A 218 19.55 14.41 3.35
C LYS A 218 18.73 15.13 4.42
N HIS A 219 17.42 14.86 4.47
CA HIS A 219 16.55 15.44 5.50
C HIS A 219 16.86 14.90 6.91
N PHE A 220 17.14 13.60 7.04
CA PHE A 220 17.54 12.96 8.29
C PHE A 220 18.77 13.61 8.90
N ASN A 221 19.85 13.74 8.13
CA ASN A 221 21.09 14.37 8.59
C ASN A 221 20.89 15.84 8.99
N ALA A 222 20.09 16.59 8.21
CA ALA A 222 19.81 18.00 8.51
C ALA A 222 19.03 18.17 9.83
N ILE A 223 18.15 17.23 10.17
CA ILE A 223 17.38 17.28 11.43
C ILE A 223 18.23 16.79 12.61
N LEU A 224 19.05 15.75 12.42
CA LEU A 224 20.04 15.35 13.42
C LEU A 224 20.97 16.50 13.80
N GLU A 225 21.52 17.22 12.80
CA GLU A 225 22.39 18.36 13.03
C GLU A 225 21.68 19.48 13.82
N LYS A 226 20.41 19.75 13.51
CA LYS A 226 19.58 20.70 14.27
C LYS A 226 19.39 20.25 15.73
N PHE A 227 19.09 18.98 15.97
CA PHE A 227 18.93 18.43 17.32
C PHE A 227 20.25 18.48 18.10
N ASP A 228 21.36 18.18 17.44
CA ASP A 228 22.70 18.21 18.02
C ASP A 228 23.25 19.64 18.23
N THR A 229 22.63 20.67 17.67
CA THR A 229 23.06 22.06 17.84
C THR A 229 22.05 22.89 18.63
N TYR A 230 20.95 22.28 19.08
CA TYR A 230 19.90 22.98 19.82
C TYR A 230 20.32 23.27 21.27
N GLU A 231 20.20 24.54 21.66
CA GLU A 231 20.44 25.03 23.02
C GLU A 231 19.13 25.61 23.60
N PHE A 232 18.87 25.34 24.88
CA PHE A 232 17.66 25.81 25.57
C PHE A 232 17.92 27.20 26.17
N ASP A 233 17.52 28.26 25.45
CA ASP A 233 17.62 29.65 25.93
C ASP A 233 16.39 30.03 26.76
N GLY A 234 16.57 30.40 28.04
CA GLY A 234 15.66 31.21 28.90
C GLY A 234 14.18 30.81 29.09
N ARG A 235 13.49 30.41 28.02
CA ARG A 235 12.15 29.83 27.89
C ARG A 235 12.30 28.44 27.27
N PRO A 236 12.26 27.37 28.06
CA PRO A 236 12.64 26.06 27.58
C PRO A 236 11.51 25.46 26.74
N ARG A 237 11.77 25.35 25.44
CA ARG A 237 10.88 24.75 24.46
C ARG A 237 11.64 23.70 23.67
N PHE A 238 10.98 22.64 23.21
CA PHE A 238 11.60 21.73 22.26
C PHE A 238 11.62 22.33 20.84
N PRO A 239 12.54 21.89 19.94
CA PRO A 239 12.67 22.46 18.60
C PRO A 239 11.44 22.28 17.70
N TRP A 240 10.44 21.50 18.14
CA TRP A 240 9.17 21.26 17.44
C TRP A 240 7.95 21.93 18.09
N SER A 241 8.15 22.76 19.12
CA SER A 241 7.05 23.48 19.76
C SER A 241 6.53 24.63 18.88
N PRO A 242 5.20 24.89 18.84
CA PRO A 242 4.63 25.94 18.01
C PRO A 242 5.15 27.34 18.39
N LEU A 243 5.53 28.14 17.39
CA LEU A 243 5.87 29.55 17.57
C LEU A 243 4.60 30.40 17.64
N GLU A 244 4.56 31.37 18.56
CA GLU A 244 3.70 32.54 18.38
C GLU A 244 4.25 33.36 17.19
N LEU A 245 3.36 33.90 16.36
CA LEU A 245 3.59 34.51 15.03
C LEU A 245 4.68 35.61 14.93
N HIS A 246 5.41 35.95 15.99
CA HIS A 246 6.37 37.06 16.05
C HIS A 246 7.86 36.66 16.11
N GLU A 247 8.20 35.36 16.16
CA GLU A 247 9.59 34.88 16.30
C GLU A 247 10.05 33.97 15.15
N LEU A 248 9.58 34.20 13.92
CA LEU A 248 9.95 33.44 12.71
C LEU A 248 11.38 33.69 12.18
N SER A 249 12.19 34.50 12.87
CA SER A 249 13.52 34.94 12.39
C SER A 249 14.70 34.04 12.79
N LEU A 250 14.50 33.05 13.66
CA LEU A 250 15.54 32.10 14.07
C LEU A 250 15.29 30.73 13.41
N GLY A 251 16.09 30.41 12.39
CA GLY A 251 15.91 29.24 11.50
C GLY A 251 16.15 27.84 12.12
N SER A 252 15.97 27.63 13.43
CA SER A 252 16.30 26.35 14.10
C SER A 252 15.13 25.38 14.29
N PHE A 253 13.88 25.79 14.06
CA PHE A 253 12.72 24.94 14.36
C PHE A 253 12.48 23.82 13.33
N VAL A 254 11.93 22.70 13.80
CA VAL A 254 11.57 21.49 13.04
C VAL A 254 10.06 21.27 13.19
N THR A 255 9.33 21.02 12.10
CA THR A 255 7.87 20.80 12.21
C THR A 255 7.55 19.36 12.64
N PRO A 256 6.42 19.11 13.34
CA PRO A 256 5.99 17.75 13.66
C PRO A 256 5.87 16.84 12.42
N GLN A 257 5.42 17.39 11.28
CA GLN A 257 5.36 16.66 10.02
C GLN A 257 6.74 16.19 9.53
N GLN A 258 7.78 17.02 9.70
CA GLN A 258 9.15 16.63 9.32
C GLN A 258 9.68 15.48 10.18
N VAL A 259 9.27 15.43 11.45
CA VAL A 259 9.60 14.33 12.36
C VAL A 259 8.86 13.05 11.94
N GLU A 260 7.57 13.14 11.60
CA GLU A 260 6.80 12.00 11.04
C GLU A 260 7.43 11.45 9.77
N ASP A 261 7.78 12.33 8.81
CA ASP A 261 8.36 11.95 7.54
C ASP A 261 9.71 11.23 7.73
N ILE A 262 10.51 11.68 8.70
CA ILE A 262 11.75 10.99 9.09
C ILE A 262 11.47 9.62 9.68
N LEU A 263 10.55 9.51 10.64
CA LEU A 263 10.23 8.24 11.30
C LEU A 263 9.63 7.22 10.33
N GLY A 264 8.79 7.69 9.40
CA GLY A 264 8.28 6.90 8.28
C GLY A 264 9.40 6.39 7.39
N GLY A 265 10.31 7.27 6.98
CA GLY A 265 11.47 6.88 6.19
C GLY A 265 12.50 6.04 6.96
N MET A 266 12.62 6.19 8.28
CA MET A 266 13.49 5.38 9.14
C MET A 266 13.05 3.92 9.15
N LYS A 267 11.74 3.64 9.15
CA LYS A 267 11.23 2.26 9.03
C LYS A 267 11.61 1.62 7.70
N THR A 268 11.56 2.39 6.62
CA THR A 268 11.80 1.89 5.26
C THR A 268 13.29 1.80 4.93
N TYR A 269 14.06 2.81 5.26
CA TYR A 269 15.43 3.03 4.79
C TYR A 269 16.50 3.05 5.88
N GLY A 270 16.12 3.16 7.16
CA GLY A 270 17.04 3.35 8.27
C GLY A 270 17.71 2.08 8.76
N SER A 271 19.02 2.16 8.97
CA SER A 271 19.85 1.14 9.63
C SER A 271 19.81 1.27 11.16
N ASN A 272 20.29 0.24 11.86
CA ASN A 272 20.47 0.29 13.31
C ASN A 272 21.44 1.40 13.76
N ALA A 273 22.40 1.78 12.92
CA ALA A 273 23.33 2.86 13.23
C ALA A 273 22.64 4.25 13.21
N GLU A 274 21.75 4.48 12.24
CA GLU A 274 20.97 5.71 12.13
C GLU A 274 19.90 5.79 13.22
N LEU A 275 19.27 4.65 13.57
CA LEU A 275 18.38 4.56 14.72
C LEU A 275 19.12 4.92 16.02
N HIS A 276 20.31 4.36 16.23
CA HIS A 276 21.10 4.65 17.41
C HIS A 276 21.57 6.12 17.47
N ALA A 277 21.95 6.70 16.33
CA ALA A 277 22.29 8.12 16.25
C ALA A 277 21.07 9.00 16.61
N TRP A 278 19.89 8.65 16.10
CA TRP A 278 18.63 9.32 16.43
C TRP A 278 18.29 9.25 17.92
N GLU A 279 18.33 8.05 18.50
CA GLU A 279 18.10 7.83 19.94
C GLU A 279 19.08 8.64 20.80
N LYS A 280 20.36 8.66 20.41
CA LYS A 280 21.41 9.41 21.11
C LYS A 280 21.17 10.93 21.07
N SER A 281 20.74 11.48 19.94
CA SER A 281 20.40 12.90 19.84
C SER A 281 19.16 13.24 20.67
N LEU A 282 18.15 12.36 20.71
CA LEU A 282 16.97 12.53 21.58
C LEU A 282 17.32 12.44 23.07
N GLU A 283 18.18 11.50 23.46
CA GLU A 283 18.70 11.40 24.84
C GLU A 283 19.43 12.68 25.26
N ARG A 284 20.27 13.21 24.37
CA ARG A 284 20.95 14.48 24.62
C ARG A 284 19.97 15.64 24.79
N LEU A 285 18.98 15.76 23.90
CA LEU A 285 17.95 16.80 24.00
C LEU A 285 17.18 16.70 25.32
N SER A 286 16.74 15.49 25.69
CA SER A 286 16.05 15.24 26.96
C SER A 286 16.89 15.64 28.17
N ARG A 287 18.18 15.25 28.18
CA ARG A 287 19.10 15.59 29.27
C ARG A 287 19.36 17.09 29.37
N THR A 288 19.59 17.75 28.23
CA THR A 288 19.82 19.20 28.20
C THR A 288 18.58 19.97 28.64
N ALA A 289 17.38 19.48 28.29
CA ALA A 289 16.11 20.03 28.75
C ALA A 289 15.95 19.89 30.28
N LEU A 290 16.25 18.72 30.83
CA LEU A 290 16.20 18.45 32.27
C LEU A 290 17.21 19.34 33.04
N ASP A 291 18.44 19.41 32.56
CA ASP A 291 19.50 20.24 33.13
C ASP A 291 19.12 21.73 33.06
N GLY A 292 18.52 22.20 31.96
CA GLY A 292 18.02 23.57 31.83
C GLY A 292 16.82 23.90 32.73
N ALA A 293 15.96 22.92 33.01
CA ALA A 293 14.83 23.10 33.92
C ALA A 293 15.25 23.17 35.40
N CYS A 294 16.33 22.45 35.76
CA CYS A 294 16.85 22.36 37.13
C CYS A 294 18.05 23.27 37.43
N GLY A 295 18.74 23.82 36.42
CA GLY A 295 20.10 24.33 36.53
C GLY A 295 20.30 25.79 36.92
N SER A 296 19.25 26.56 37.24
CA SER A 296 19.42 27.94 37.73
C SER A 296 19.17 27.99 39.24
N ASP A 297 20.24 28.18 40.02
CA ASP A 297 20.19 28.32 41.49
C ASP A 297 19.28 29.48 41.98
N ASP A 298 18.94 30.42 41.10
CA ASP A 298 18.05 31.56 41.37
C ASP A 298 16.55 31.32 41.16
N LYS A 299 16.13 30.17 40.58
CA LYS A 299 14.69 29.89 40.36
C LYS A 299 14.04 29.29 41.61
N ASN A 300 12.83 29.76 41.90
CA ASN A 300 11.98 29.16 42.93
C ASN A 300 11.67 27.69 42.55
N PHE A 301 11.71 26.76 43.53
CA PHE A 301 11.40 25.34 43.29
C PHE A 301 10.08 25.11 42.56
N GLY A 302 9.08 25.97 42.81
CA GLY A 302 7.79 25.93 42.10
C GLY A 302 7.88 26.28 40.60
N GLU A 303 8.75 27.23 40.23
CA GLU A 303 8.96 27.62 38.84
C GLU A 303 9.75 26.53 38.07
N SER A 304 10.73 25.91 38.73
CA SER A 304 11.45 24.74 38.17
C SER A 304 10.54 23.54 37.95
N LEU A 305 9.62 23.26 38.89
CA LEU A 305 8.64 22.18 38.74
C LEU A 305 7.67 22.45 37.58
N GLN A 306 7.13 23.67 37.47
CA GLN A 306 6.23 24.04 36.37
C GLN A 306 6.93 23.95 35.01
N CYS A 307 8.17 24.44 34.93
CA CYS A 307 9.03 24.36 33.76
C CYS A 307 9.25 22.90 33.28
N MET A 308 9.47 21.96 34.21
CA MET A 308 9.57 20.54 33.88
C MET A 308 8.25 19.96 33.34
N ILE A 309 7.11 20.31 33.94
CA ILE A 309 5.79 19.85 33.51
C ILE A 309 5.49 20.37 32.09
N ASP A 310 5.77 21.64 31.83
CA ASP A 310 5.55 22.27 30.53
C ASP A 310 6.42 21.64 29.44
N LEU A 311 7.69 21.34 29.72
CA LEU A 311 8.58 20.62 28.80
C LEU A 311 8.11 19.20 28.53
N ARG A 312 7.70 18.46 29.57
CA ARG A 312 7.18 17.09 29.42
C ARG A 312 5.90 17.07 28.56
N GLY A 313 5.05 18.07 28.69
CA GLY A 313 3.85 18.24 27.86
C GLY A 313 4.12 18.59 26.39
N GLN A 314 5.34 19.03 26.04
CA GLN A 314 5.74 19.34 24.66
C GLN A 314 6.35 18.14 23.92
N TRP A 315 6.57 17.01 24.59
CA TRP A 315 7.12 15.81 23.97
C TRP A 315 6.11 15.19 23.01
N LEU A 316 6.54 14.87 21.78
CA LEU A 316 5.66 14.28 20.77
C LEU A 316 5.46 12.78 21.04
N ASP A 317 4.20 12.34 21.14
CA ASP A 317 3.85 10.92 21.35
C ASP A 317 4.50 9.97 20.34
N GLN A 318 4.71 10.44 19.11
CA GLN A 318 5.26 9.68 17.99
C GLN A 318 6.75 9.33 18.15
N LEU A 319 7.48 10.07 19.00
CA LEU A 319 8.89 9.80 19.33
C LEU A 319 9.04 8.64 20.32
N GLY A 320 7.94 8.14 20.90
CA GLY A 320 7.96 7.15 21.95
C GLY A 320 8.23 7.76 23.34
N PRO A 321 8.57 6.93 24.34
CA PRO A 321 8.75 7.39 25.71
C PRO A 321 9.93 8.38 25.81
N LEU A 322 9.75 9.43 26.61
CA LEU A 322 10.79 10.42 26.89
C LEU A 322 12.06 9.72 27.42
N PRO A 323 13.21 9.87 26.76
CA PRO A 323 14.45 9.24 27.20
C PRO A 323 14.86 9.72 28.60
N GLY A 324 15.32 8.81 29.45
CA GLY A 324 15.73 9.15 30.82
C GLY A 324 14.56 9.45 31.76
N LEU A 325 13.35 8.96 31.49
CA LEU A 325 12.14 9.20 32.30
C LEU A 325 12.35 9.00 33.82
N ALA A 326 13.15 8.01 34.21
CA ALA A 326 13.46 7.76 35.62
C ALA A 326 14.21 8.92 36.28
N ASP A 327 15.09 9.60 35.55
CA ASP A 327 15.80 10.79 36.03
C ASP A 327 14.85 11.99 36.12
N TRP A 328 13.93 12.14 35.16
CA TRP A 328 12.86 13.14 35.20
C TRP A 328 11.95 12.94 36.42
N ASP A 329 11.42 11.73 36.62
CA ASP A 329 10.55 11.40 37.74
C ASP A 329 11.28 11.56 39.08
N ARG A 330 12.59 11.21 39.14
CA ARG A 330 13.43 11.42 40.32
C ARG A 330 13.60 12.90 40.65
N GLN A 331 13.88 13.74 39.66
CA GLN A 331 14.01 15.18 39.89
C GLN A 331 12.68 15.83 40.24
N GLU A 332 11.59 15.42 39.58
CA GLU A 332 10.24 15.88 39.92
C GLU A 332 9.90 15.52 41.37
N HIS A 333 10.15 14.27 41.78
CA HIS A 333 9.95 13.82 43.16
C HIS A 333 10.83 14.61 44.15
N ASN A 334 12.09 14.87 43.83
CA ASN A 334 12.98 15.67 44.67
C ASN A 334 12.47 17.11 44.84
N LEU A 335 12.02 17.74 43.76
CA LEU A 335 11.45 19.10 43.81
C LEU A 335 10.15 19.13 44.62
N ARG A 336 9.24 18.17 44.38
CA ARG A 336 8.00 18.02 45.17
C ARG A 336 8.29 17.84 46.65
N LYS A 337 9.24 16.96 47.01
CA LYS A 337 9.65 16.73 48.40
C LYS A 337 10.26 17.96 49.06
N LYS A 338 11.08 18.73 48.34
CA LYS A 338 11.63 20.01 48.85
C LYS A 338 10.53 21.03 49.12
N ILE A 339 9.57 21.18 48.21
CA ILE A 339 8.40 22.07 48.38
C ILE A 339 7.57 21.61 49.58
N GLU A 340 7.31 20.31 49.71
CA GLU A 340 6.54 19.74 50.81
C GLU A 340 7.22 19.95 52.17
N THR A 341 8.55 19.78 52.23
CA THR A 341 9.34 20.04 53.44
C THR A 341 9.25 21.51 53.87
N GLN A 342 9.37 22.45 52.93
CA GLN A 342 9.23 23.89 53.22
C GLN A 342 7.84 24.25 53.76
N ILE A 343 6.78 23.64 53.21
CA ILE A 343 5.41 23.86 53.68
C ILE A 343 5.22 23.29 55.10
N GLN A 344 5.74 22.09 55.36
CA GLN A 344 5.65 21.45 56.67
C GLN A 344 6.38 22.25 57.76
N GLU A 345 7.60 22.73 57.50
CA GLU A 345 8.36 23.57 58.43
C GLU A 345 7.60 24.86 58.80
N TRP A 346 6.92 25.46 57.82
CA TRP A 346 6.11 26.65 58.01
C TRP A 346 4.83 26.37 58.82
N ILE A 347 4.13 25.27 58.54
CA ILE A 347 2.94 24.81 59.29
C ILE A 347 3.26 24.58 60.77
N VAL A 348 4.37 23.89 61.07
CA VAL A 348 4.82 23.63 62.45
C VAL A 348 5.08 24.94 63.20
N THR A 349 5.65 25.94 62.51
CA THR A 349 5.91 27.26 63.08
C THR A 349 4.61 27.98 63.46
N LEU A 350 3.56 27.88 62.63
CA LEU A 350 2.25 28.46 62.92
C LEU A 350 1.52 27.76 64.07
N GLN A 351 1.58 26.42 64.14
CA GLN A 351 0.94 25.64 65.21
C GLN A 351 1.54 25.98 66.59
N ALA A 352 2.87 26.07 66.69
CA ALA A 352 3.56 26.42 67.93
C ALA A 352 3.19 27.82 68.46
N GLY A 353 2.86 28.77 67.57
CA GLY A 353 2.49 30.15 67.92
C GLY A 353 1.01 30.38 68.23
N PHE A 354 0.14 29.36 68.11
CA PHE A 354 -1.32 29.54 68.17
C PHE A 354 -1.85 29.93 69.56
N GLN A 355 -2.67 30.98 69.61
CA GLN A 355 -3.34 31.44 70.84
C GLN A 355 -4.87 31.37 70.73
N ASP A 356 -5.42 31.82 69.61
CA ASP A 356 -6.84 31.79 69.30
C ASP A 356 -7.08 31.82 67.77
N TYR A 357 -8.29 31.49 67.32
CA TYR A 357 -8.62 31.49 65.90
C TYR A 357 -8.43 32.86 65.20
N PRO A 358 -8.77 34.02 65.82
CA PRO A 358 -8.54 35.34 65.22
C PRO A 358 -7.06 35.74 65.02
N SER A 359 -6.13 35.24 65.82
CA SER A 359 -4.68 35.50 65.65
C SER A 359 -4.11 34.70 64.49
N LEU A 360 -4.49 33.43 64.33
CA LEU A 360 -4.09 32.59 63.20
C LEU A 360 -4.56 33.14 61.85
N LYS A 361 -5.79 33.66 61.79
CA LYS A 361 -6.35 34.22 60.56
C LYS A 361 -5.54 35.43 60.04
N ARG A 362 -5.01 36.26 60.94
CA ARG A 362 -4.20 37.44 60.58
C ARG A 362 -2.85 37.07 59.96
N GLU A 363 -2.21 36.02 60.45
CA GLU A 363 -0.95 35.49 59.89
C GLU A 363 -1.16 34.85 58.51
N LEU A 364 -2.28 34.14 58.32
CA LEU A 364 -2.64 33.57 57.01
C LEU A 364 -2.93 34.64 55.96
N ASP A 365 -3.64 35.72 56.34
CA ASP A 365 -3.96 36.84 55.45
C ASP A 365 -2.69 37.63 55.01
N ALA A 366 -1.58 37.52 55.76
CA ALA A 366 -0.30 38.17 55.45
C ALA A 366 0.55 37.42 54.38
N HIS A 367 0.18 36.19 54.00
CA HIS A 367 0.94 35.35 53.06
C HIS A 367 0.09 34.83 51.86
N PRO A 368 -0.29 35.69 50.90
CA PRO A 368 -1.26 35.36 49.84
C PRO A 368 -0.78 34.31 48.82
N HIS A 369 0.53 34.08 48.69
CA HIS A 369 1.13 33.13 47.72
C HIS A 369 0.79 31.67 48.02
N LEU A 370 0.32 31.37 49.23
CA LEU A 370 -0.04 30.02 49.68
C LEU A 370 -1.29 29.45 48.99
N SER A 371 -2.13 30.33 48.43
CA SER A 371 -3.29 29.94 47.62
C SER A 371 -2.93 29.28 46.29
N ARG A 372 -1.65 29.30 45.90
CA ARG A 372 -1.11 28.63 44.69
C ARG A 372 -0.42 27.30 44.99
N LEU A 373 -0.46 26.81 46.24
CA LEU A 373 0.17 25.55 46.61
C LEU A 373 -0.59 24.35 46.04
N TYR A 374 0.16 23.33 45.62
CA TYR A 374 -0.33 22.02 45.18
C TYR A 374 -1.24 21.36 46.23
N ASP A 375 -2.09 20.43 45.78
CA ASP A 375 -3.18 19.79 46.55
C ASP A 375 -2.79 19.38 47.99
N VAL A 376 -1.61 18.80 48.20
CA VAL A 376 -1.12 18.37 49.53
C VAL A 376 -0.90 19.54 50.50
N GLY A 377 -0.38 20.68 50.01
CA GLY A 377 -0.24 21.89 50.82
C GLY A 377 -1.58 22.57 51.12
N LEU A 378 -2.55 22.43 50.20
CA LEU A 378 -3.91 22.93 50.37
C LEU A 378 -4.67 22.11 51.42
N ASP A 379 -4.51 20.79 51.41
CA ASP A 379 -5.14 19.88 52.36
C ASP A 379 -4.53 20.03 53.77
N ALA A 380 -3.21 20.17 53.88
CA ALA A 380 -2.56 20.44 55.16
C ALA A 380 -2.96 21.82 55.75
N LEU A 381 -3.15 22.83 54.91
CA LEU A 381 -3.59 24.16 55.33
C LEU A 381 -5.09 24.19 55.70
N ARG A 382 -5.93 23.42 55.00
CA ARG A 382 -7.34 23.19 55.38
C ARG A 382 -7.45 22.47 56.72
N ALA A 383 -6.70 21.39 56.90
CA ALA A 383 -6.66 20.63 58.15
C ALA A 383 -6.27 21.55 59.32
N LEU A 384 -5.23 22.36 59.16
CA LEU A 384 -4.82 23.34 60.17
C LEU A 384 -5.90 24.38 60.51
N GLN A 385 -6.67 24.86 59.53
CA GLN A 385 -7.78 25.79 59.78
C GLN A 385 -8.99 25.12 60.45
N GLU A 386 -9.27 23.86 60.10
CA GLU A 386 -10.35 23.07 60.69
C GLU A 386 -10.06 22.71 62.14
N ASP A 387 -8.85 22.23 62.44
CA ASP A 387 -8.38 21.96 63.80
C ASP A 387 -8.47 23.20 64.69
N ALA A 388 -8.03 24.37 64.18
CA ALA A 388 -8.10 25.64 64.93
C ALA A 388 -9.55 26.09 65.21
N ARG A 389 -10.50 25.81 64.30
CA ARG A 389 -11.94 26.06 64.55
C ARG A 389 -12.49 25.10 65.58
N HIS A 390 -12.12 23.82 65.50
CA HIS A 390 -12.53 22.80 66.46
C HIS A 390 -12.06 23.13 67.88
N LEU A 391 -10.79 23.53 68.07
CA LEU A 391 -10.28 23.96 69.38
C LEU A 391 -11.10 25.11 69.98
N ASN A 392 -11.52 26.07 69.15
CA ASN A 392 -12.34 27.19 69.59
C ASN A 392 -13.78 26.79 69.95
N GLN A 393 -14.36 25.80 69.25
CA GLN A 393 -15.67 25.24 69.59
C GLN A 393 -15.61 24.45 70.90
N ILE A 394 -14.58 23.62 71.10
CA ILE A 394 -14.36 22.86 72.34
C ILE A 394 -14.33 23.79 73.56
N ALA A 395 -13.57 24.88 73.49
CA ALA A 395 -13.48 25.86 74.57
C ALA A 395 -14.86 26.47 74.94
N SER A 396 -15.74 26.66 73.96
CA SER A 396 -17.09 27.20 74.20
C SER A 396 -18.04 26.17 74.83
N SER A 397 -17.95 24.90 74.45
CA SER A 397 -18.80 23.82 74.97
C SER A 397 -18.45 23.46 76.42
N LEU A 398 -17.15 23.38 76.76
CA LEU A 398 -16.69 23.07 78.13
C LEU A 398 -17.25 24.08 79.15
N LYS A 399 -17.29 25.36 78.77
CA LYS A 399 -17.82 26.44 79.61
C LYS A 399 -19.33 26.34 79.85
N ALA A 400 -20.10 25.87 78.88
CA ALA A 400 -21.55 25.70 79.00
C ALA A 400 -21.90 24.51 79.91
N TRP A 401 -21.23 23.37 79.72
CA TRP A 401 -21.50 22.14 80.48
C TRP A 401 -21.22 22.26 81.96
N GLN A 402 -20.20 23.04 82.34
CA GLN A 402 -19.92 23.33 83.73
C GLN A 402 -21.06 24.06 84.45
N GLN A 403 -21.91 24.80 83.72
CA GLN A 403 -23.01 25.57 84.31
C GLN A 403 -24.29 24.74 84.48
N ASP A 404 -24.49 23.71 83.66
CA ASP A 404 -25.74 22.93 83.61
C ASP A 404 -25.72 21.66 84.48
N GLY A 405 -24.54 21.17 84.90
CA GLY A 405 -24.41 20.00 85.79
C GLY A 405 -24.94 18.69 85.20
N ASP A 406 -24.95 18.57 83.87
CA ASP A 406 -25.53 17.44 83.13
C ASP A 406 -24.61 16.20 83.16
N THR A 407 -24.97 15.22 83.98
CA THR A 407 -24.22 13.96 84.18
C THR A 407 -24.19 13.10 82.92
N LEU A 408 -25.20 13.24 82.06
CA LEU A 408 -25.25 12.57 80.78
C LEU A 408 -24.03 12.92 79.96
N VAL A 409 -23.45 14.12 80.10
CA VAL A 409 -22.28 14.54 79.34
C VAL A 409 -21.07 13.61 79.53
N LEU A 410 -20.91 12.92 80.67
CA LEU A 410 -19.84 11.93 80.87
C LEU A 410 -20.02 10.61 80.12
N ARG A 411 -21.27 10.18 79.99
CA ARG A 411 -21.63 8.92 79.32
C ARG A 411 -22.02 9.13 77.87
N ASP A 412 -22.48 10.32 77.55
CA ASP A 412 -22.76 10.78 76.21
C ASP A 412 -21.41 10.88 75.50
N GLU A 413 -21.42 10.49 74.24
CA GLU A 413 -20.23 10.52 73.41
C GLU A 413 -19.73 11.96 73.29
N ARG A 414 -20.48 13.00 73.67
CA ARG A 414 -20.09 14.40 73.56
C ARG A 414 -18.83 14.78 74.35
N LEU A 415 -18.70 14.45 75.64
CA LEU A 415 -17.47 14.78 76.39
C LEU A 415 -16.33 13.86 76.01
N ARG A 416 -16.61 12.57 75.81
CA ARG A 416 -15.63 11.61 75.35
C ARG A 416 -15.11 11.98 73.96
N LYS A 417 -15.98 12.45 73.07
CA LYS A 417 -15.65 12.98 71.74
C LYS A 417 -14.88 14.26 71.86
N VAL A 418 -15.28 15.21 72.71
CA VAL A 418 -14.47 16.41 72.96
C VAL A 418 -13.09 16.05 73.53
N GLU A 419 -12.99 15.05 74.40
CA GLU A 419 -11.74 14.55 74.93
C GLU A 419 -10.91 13.79 73.89
N ILE A 420 -11.53 12.97 73.04
CA ILE A 420 -10.89 12.26 71.93
C ILE A 420 -10.43 13.27 70.89
N ASP A 421 -11.27 14.23 70.53
CA ASP A 421 -10.97 15.31 69.60
C ASP A 421 -9.82 16.15 70.16
N LEU A 422 -9.84 16.51 71.45
CA LEU A 422 -8.73 17.21 72.09
C LEU A 422 -7.48 16.33 72.22
N ASN A 423 -7.61 15.03 72.51
CA ASN A 423 -6.47 14.10 72.57
C ASN A 423 -5.86 13.86 71.19
N ALA A 424 -6.66 13.77 70.14
CA ALA A 424 -6.22 13.60 68.76
C ALA A 424 -5.41 14.81 68.28
N LEU A 425 -5.71 15.99 68.82
CA LEU A 425 -4.97 17.22 68.53
C LEU A 425 -3.69 17.37 69.36
N THR A 426 -3.40 16.49 70.34
CA THR A 426 -2.23 16.61 71.24
C THR A 426 -0.90 16.59 70.50
N ASP A 427 -0.75 15.70 69.52
CA ASP A 427 0.54 15.53 68.82
C ASP A 427 0.86 16.73 67.93
N ALA A 428 -0.17 17.36 67.35
CA ALA A 428 -0.02 18.51 66.46
C ALA A 428 -0.07 19.87 67.18
N TRP A 429 -0.81 19.97 68.29
CA TRP A 429 -1.09 21.24 68.98
C TRP A 429 -0.66 21.27 70.45
N GLY A 430 -0.07 20.20 71.00
CA GLY A 430 0.26 20.11 72.43
C GLY A 430 1.24 21.17 72.94
N ALA A 431 2.08 21.72 72.06
CA ALA A 431 2.98 22.84 72.37
C ALA A 431 2.29 24.21 72.30
N SER A 432 1.05 24.28 71.81
CA SER A 432 0.29 25.52 71.65
C SER A 432 -0.29 26.02 72.98
N PRO A 433 -0.13 27.32 73.30
CA PRO A 433 -0.79 27.96 74.45
C PRO A 433 -2.32 27.84 74.47
N GLY A 434 -2.99 27.81 73.31
CA GLY A 434 -4.45 27.70 73.20
C GLY A 434 -4.97 26.30 73.56
N TYR A 435 -4.20 25.26 73.21
CA TYR A 435 -4.52 23.87 73.51
C TYR A 435 -4.50 23.58 75.02
N ALA A 436 -3.44 24.00 75.72
CA ALA A 436 -3.25 23.76 77.15
C ALA A 436 -4.42 24.29 78.01
N ARG A 437 -4.96 25.48 77.66
CA ARG A 437 -6.10 26.06 78.37
C ARG A 437 -7.38 25.23 78.27
N CYS A 438 -7.64 24.63 77.11
CA CYS A 438 -8.82 23.78 76.92
C CYS A 438 -8.69 22.48 77.75
N ARG A 439 -7.46 21.98 77.91
CA ARG A 439 -7.18 20.78 78.69
C ARG A 439 -7.49 20.97 80.17
N ASP A 440 -6.99 22.05 80.75
CA ASP A 440 -7.19 22.37 82.17
C ASP A 440 -8.68 22.52 82.52
N GLN A 441 -9.49 23.08 81.61
CA GLN A 441 -10.94 23.25 81.81
C GLN A 441 -11.71 21.93 81.74
N MET A 442 -11.28 21.01 80.88
CA MET A 442 -11.92 19.70 80.73
C MET A 442 -11.69 18.80 81.96
N ASP A 443 -10.48 18.81 82.51
CA ASP A 443 -10.13 17.94 83.64
C ASP A 443 -10.89 18.34 84.92
N ALA A 444 -11.12 19.63 85.13
CA ALA A 444 -11.97 20.13 86.21
C ALA A 444 -13.44 19.67 86.07
N LEU A 445 -14.00 19.68 84.86
CA LEU A 445 -15.39 19.29 84.59
C LEU A 445 -15.64 17.79 84.82
N LYS A 446 -14.68 16.92 84.44
CA LYS A 446 -14.82 15.45 84.59
C LYS A 446 -14.94 15.00 86.03
N GLN A 447 -14.14 15.60 86.93
CA GLN A 447 -14.12 15.22 88.34
C GLN A 447 -15.49 15.43 88.99
N GLU A 448 -16.17 16.51 88.65
CA GLU A 448 -17.46 16.87 89.22
C GLU A 448 -18.60 16.01 88.69
N LEU A 449 -18.65 15.77 87.37
CA LEU A 449 -19.69 14.94 86.78
C LEU A 449 -19.52 13.46 87.21
N SER A 450 -18.29 12.97 87.44
CA SER A 450 -18.02 11.51 87.58
C SER A 450 -18.61 10.95 88.86
N ALA A 451 -18.67 11.78 89.90
CA ALA A 451 -19.30 11.43 91.15
C ALA A 451 -20.83 11.29 91.01
N LEU A 452 -21.45 12.10 90.15
CA LEU A 452 -22.88 12.02 89.88
C LEU A 452 -23.24 10.82 88.97
N ASP A 453 -22.39 10.54 87.99
CA ASP A 453 -22.54 9.40 87.08
C ASP A 453 -22.40 8.06 87.80
N GLN A 454 -21.36 7.91 88.62
CA GLN A 454 -21.11 6.70 89.41
C GLN A 454 -22.33 6.30 90.26
N ALA A 455 -23.05 7.30 90.78
CA ALA A 455 -24.28 7.06 91.51
C ALA A 455 -25.44 6.59 90.62
N GLU A 456 -25.61 7.15 89.43
CA GLU A 456 -26.56 6.66 88.42
C GLU A 456 -26.25 5.25 87.96
N GLN A 457 -24.96 4.93 87.77
CA GLN A 457 -24.53 3.61 87.31
C GLN A 457 -24.83 2.55 88.35
N LEU A 458 -24.56 2.82 89.61
CA LEU A 458 -24.79 1.84 90.66
C LEU A 458 -26.30 1.56 90.87
N ILE A 459 -27.19 2.49 90.44
CA ILE A 459 -28.65 2.24 90.38
C ILE A 459 -29.01 1.43 89.14
N ALA A 460 -28.45 1.78 87.98
CA ALA A 460 -28.68 1.09 86.71
C ALA A 460 -28.08 -0.33 86.67
N GLU A 461 -26.97 -0.56 87.37
CA GLU A 461 -26.30 -1.85 87.57
C GLU A 461 -27.00 -2.72 88.63
N ALA A 462 -28.19 -2.30 89.07
CA ALA A 462 -28.97 -2.98 90.09
C ALA A 462 -28.19 -3.30 91.38
N LYS A 463 -27.20 -2.45 91.71
CA LYS A 463 -26.45 -2.43 92.97
C LYS A 463 -26.84 -1.21 93.81
N PRO A 464 -28.14 -1.01 94.10
CA PRO A 464 -28.64 0.27 94.59
C PRO A 464 -28.13 0.68 95.98
N ALA A 465 -27.58 -0.25 96.76
CA ALA A 465 -26.96 0.05 98.04
C ALA A 465 -25.61 0.78 97.88
N ALA A 466 -24.85 0.51 96.82
CA ALA A 466 -23.57 1.15 96.54
C ALA A 466 -23.74 2.55 95.92
N ALA A 467 -24.83 2.76 95.16
CA ALA A 467 -25.18 4.05 94.56
C ALA A 467 -25.36 5.18 95.57
N LEU A 468 -25.90 4.84 96.73
CA LEU A 468 -26.17 5.79 97.80
C LEU A 468 -24.89 6.35 98.43
N THR A 469 -23.77 5.62 98.36
CA THR A 469 -22.48 5.99 98.95
C THR A 469 -21.62 6.86 98.01
N ALA A 470 -21.84 6.78 96.69
CA ALA A 470 -21.07 7.53 95.69
C ALA A 470 -21.44 9.02 95.59
N LEU A 471 -22.59 9.43 96.14
CA LEU A 471 -23.12 10.80 96.08
C LEU A 471 -22.65 11.73 97.23
N ASP A 472 -21.70 11.29 98.06
CA ASP A 472 -21.23 12.08 99.21
C ASP A 472 -20.17 13.12 98.77
N GLY A 473 -20.48 14.42 98.90
CA GLY A 473 -19.56 15.54 98.60
C GLY A 473 -19.94 16.43 97.41
N CYS A 474 -20.95 16.05 96.60
CA CYS A 474 -21.47 16.88 95.52
C CYS A 474 -22.50 17.90 96.04
N THR A 475 -22.43 19.16 95.61
CA THR A 475 -23.36 20.24 96.04
C THR A 475 -24.36 20.67 94.96
N SER A 476 -24.50 19.90 93.87
CA SER A 476 -25.40 20.22 92.75
C SER A 476 -26.81 19.64 92.95
N ASP A 477 -27.81 20.30 92.36
CA ASP A 477 -29.24 19.91 92.43
C ASP A 477 -29.56 18.53 91.82
N ALA A 478 -28.67 18.00 90.97
CA ALA A 478 -28.83 16.68 90.36
C ALA A 478 -28.61 15.51 91.34
N ALA A 479 -27.77 15.69 92.36
CA ALA A 479 -27.40 14.63 93.31
C ALA A 479 -28.56 14.14 94.19
N ASP A 480 -29.50 15.02 94.54
CA ASP A 480 -30.58 14.69 95.49
C ASP A 480 -31.68 13.78 94.89
N LYS A 481 -31.93 13.88 93.58
CA LYS A 481 -32.97 13.09 92.90
C LYS A 481 -32.61 11.60 92.74
N LEU A 482 -31.32 11.28 92.72
CA LEU A 482 -30.84 9.92 92.46
C LEU A 482 -30.98 8.98 93.65
N ARG A 483 -30.93 9.49 94.88
CA ARG A 483 -31.04 8.66 96.10
C ARG A 483 -32.37 7.90 96.22
N VAL A 484 -33.46 8.38 95.60
CA VAL A 484 -34.80 7.76 95.67
C VAL A 484 -34.95 6.57 94.72
N LYS A 485 -34.38 6.63 93.51
CA LYS A 485 -34.52 5.60 92.46
C LYS A 485 -33.82 4.28 92.79
N ALA A 486 -32.73 4.33 93.54
CA ALA A 486 -31.94 3.15 93.91
C ALA A 486 -32.80 2.05 94.57
N ARG A 487 -33.66 2.41 95.53
CA ARG A 487 -34.36 1.42 96.38
C ARG A 487 -35.34 0.49 95.65
N GLN A 488 -35.80 0.85 94.45
CA GLN A 488 -36.82 0.10 93.70
C GLN A 488 -36.22 -0.89 92.68
N ALA A 489 -35.04 -0.58 92.11
CA ALA A 489 -34.40 -1.37 91.05
C ALA A 489 -33.92 -2.78 91.48
N SER A 490 -33.70 -3.03 92.77
CA SER A 490 -33.19 -4.33 93.27
C SER A 490 -34.16 -5.51 93.12
N LEU A 491 -35.47 -5.26 93.00
CA LEU A 491 -36.51 -6.30 92.97
C LEU A 491 -36.84 -6.77 91.53
N ASP A 492 -36.72 -5.89 90.54
CA ASP A 492 -37.08 -6.14 89.14
C ASP A 492 -36.03 -6.99 88.39
N ASP A 493 -34.75 -6.84 88.77
CA ASP A 493 -33.60 -7.45 88.09
C ASP A 493 -33.58 -8.99 88.16
N ARG A 494 -34.12 -9.56 89.24
CA ARG A 494 -34.17 -11.01 89.47
C ARG A 494 -35.18 -11.72 88.56
N ILE A 495 -36.26 -11.05 88.16
CA ILE A 495 -37.35 -11.65 87.37
C ILE A 495 -37.07 -11.57 85.86
N LEU A 496 -36.39 -10.51 85.39
CA LEU A 496 -35.99 -10.37 83.98
C LEU A 496 -34.94 -11.41 83.54
N SER A 497 -34.03 -11.80 84.44
CA SER A 497 -32.99 -12.81 84.16
C SER A 497 -33.56 -14.20 83.80
N ALA A 498 -34.70 -14.60 84.38
CA ALA A 498 -35.34 -15.89 84.08
C ALA A 498 -36.04 -15.94 82.70
N ILE A 499 -36.51 -14.80 82.20
CA ILE A 499 -37.15 -14.65 80.87
C ILE A 499 -36.09 -14.80 79.77
N GLN A 500 -34.92 -14.17 79.94
CA GLN A 500 -33.84 -14.18 78.95
C GLN A 500 -33.25 -15.56 78.69
N GLN A 501 -33.26 -16.45 79.69
CA GLN A 501 -32.77 -17.82 79.57
C GLN A 501 -33.82 -18.80 78.99
N GLY A 502 -35.04 -18.33 78.72
CA GLY A 502 -36.14 -19.16 78.22
C GLY A 502 -36.68 -20.15 79.24
N GLU A 503 -36.36 -19.97 80.52
CA GLU A 503 -36.74 -20.83 81.65
C GLU A 503 -38.03 -20.38 82.32
N PHE A 504 -39.08 -20.11 81.51
CA PHE A 504 -40.36 -19.56 82.00
C PHE A 504 -40.95 -20.33 83.20
N LYS A 505 -40.69 -21.64 83.33
CA LYS A 505 -41.22 -22.46 84.43
C LYS A 505 -40.65 -22.14 85.83
N SER A 506 -39.63 -21.27 85.98
CA SER A 506 -38.92 -21.01 87.25
C SER A 506 -39.39 -19.78 88.05
N VAL A 507 -40.27 -18.92 87.52
CA VAL A 507 -40.76 -17.69 88.18
C VAL A 507 -42.03 -17.94 89.02
N LEU A 508 -42.05 -17.53 90.30
CA LEU A 508 -43.20 -17.67 91.21
C LEU A 508 -44.20 -16.51 91.09
N SER A 509 -45.51 -16.79 91.25
CA SER A 509 -46.60 -15.81 91.12
C SER A 509 -46.51 -14.62 92.08
N GLU A 510 -46.13 -14.85 93.35
CA GLU A 510 -46.08 -13.81 94.40
C GLU A 510 -44.95 -12.78 94.18
N GLU A 511 -43.85 -13.18 93.53
CA GLU A 511 -42.74 -12.29 93.19
C GLU A 511 -43.12 -11.40 92.00
N LEU A 512 -43.89 -11.94 91.07
CA LEU A 512 -44.45 -11.19 89.95
C LEU A 512 -45.41 -10.08 90.41
N ASP A 513 -46.07 -10.20 91.58
CA ASP A 513 -47.04 -9.22 92.14
C ASP A 513 -46.41 -7.98 92.76
N LYS A 514 -45.17 -8.09 93.23
CA LYS A 514 -44.41 -6.98 93.84
C LYS A 514 -43.44 -6.31 92.88
N ALA A 515 -43.21 -6.95 91.73
CA ALA A 515 -42.43 -6.41 90.63
C ALA A 515 -43.12 -5.21 89.98
N SER A 516 -42.35 -4.42 89.26
CA SER A 516 -42.93 -3.39 88.40
C SER A 516 -43.88 -4.01 87.37
N ASN A 517 -44.89 -3.23 86.96
CA ASN A 517 -45.87 -3.70 85.98
C ASN A 517 -45.22 -4.06 84.63
N GLU A 518 -44.09 -3.44 84.29
CA GLU A 518 -43.36 -3.71 83.04
C GLU A 518 -42.78 -5.13 83.01
N VAL A 519 -42.19 -5.60 84.12
CA VAL A 519 -41.55 -6.94 84.19
C VAL A 519 -42.59 -8.06 84.09
N ARG A 520 -43.76 -7.86 84.72
CA ARG A 520 -44.90 -8.78 84.65
C ARG A 520 -45.46 -8.92 83.23
N GLN A 521 -45.57 -7.81 82.51
CA GLN A 521 -46.03 -7.83 81.12
C GLN A 521 -45.02 -8.51 80.20
N HIS A 522 -43.72 -8.28 80.42
CA HIS A 522 -42.65 -8.85 79.60
C HIS A 522 -42.60 -10.39 79.65
N TYR A 523 -42.87 -10.98 80.81
CA TYR A 523 -42.94 -12.45 80.98
C TYR A 523 -44.09 -13.08 80.16
N LEU A 524 -45.29 -12.50 80.19
CA LEU A 524 -46.48 -13.03 79.51
C LEU A 524 -46.40 -12.92 77.98
N LEU A 525 -45.85 -11.80 77.49
CA LEU A 525 -45.66 -11.58 76.06
C LEU A 525 -44.61 -12.54 75.49
N SER A 526 -43.53 -12.81 76.23
CA SER A 526 -42.44 -13.68 75.78
C SER A 526 -42.83 -15.16 75.66
N LEU A 527 -43.74 -15.64 76.51
CA LEU A 527 -44.28 -17.00 76.41
C LEU A 527 -45.13 -17.23 75.14
N ARG A 528 -45.86 -16.20 74.69
CA ARG A 528 -46.68 -16.24 73.48
C ARG A 528 -45.82 -16.26 72.20
N GLY A 529 -44.68 -15.56 72.20
CA GLY A 529 -43.74 -15.58 71.07
C GLY A 529 -43.18 -16.97 70.78
N ARG A 530 -42.85 -17.73 71.83
CA ARG A 530 -42.33 -19.10 71.69
C ARG A 530 -43.35 -20.07 71.06
N GLN A 531 -44.63 -19.94 71.41
CA GLN A 531 -45.70 -20.78 70.87
C GLN A 531 -45.95 -20.54 69.37
N PHE A 532 -45.73 -19.31 68.89
CA PHE A 532 -45.84 -18.97 67.47
C PHE A 532 -44.76 -19.67 66.61
N VAL A 533 -43.50 -19.61 67.03
CA VAL A 533 -42.36 -20.21 66.28
C VAL A 533 -42.52 -21.73 66.17
N GLU A 534 -42.99 -22.39 67.23
CA GLU A 534 -43.25 -23.84 67.21
C GLU A 534 -44.43 -24.22 66.29
N GLY A 535 -45.47 -23.36 66.20
CA GLY A 535 -46.60 -23.57 65.29
C GLY A 535 -46.23 -23.43 63.81
N LEU A 536 -45.39 -22.46 63.45
CA LEU A 536 -44.94 -22.23 62.08
C LEU A 536 -44.07 -23.40 61.57
N ARG A 537 -43.21 -23.96 62.43
CA ARG A 537 -42.39 -25.13 62.12
C ARG A 537 -43.21 -26.38 61.73
N GLN A 538 -44.38 -26.58 62.34
CA GLN A 538 -45.21 -27.76 62.08
C GLN A 538 -45.95 -27.71 60.73
N ARG A 539 -46.17 -26.51 60.17
CA ARG A 539 -46.88 -26.29 58.89
C ARG A 539 -46.00 -26.51 57.65
N ILE A 540 -44.69 -26.64 57.83
CA ILE A 540 -43.71 -26.90 56.77
C ILE A 540 -43.62 -28.40 56.48
N ARG A 541 -44.66 -28.95 55.86
CA ARG A 541 -44.64 -30.30 55.27
C ARG A 541 -44.74 -30.21 53.74
N PRO A 542 -44.11 -31.11 52.97
CA PRO A 542 -44.17 -31.07 51.51
C PRO A 542 -45.62 -31.35 51.07
N ARG A 543 -46.23 -30.40 50.36
CA ARG A 543 -47.47 -30.63 49.62
C ARG A 543 -47.14 -30.61 48.13
N GLU A 544 -47.24 -31.77 47.49
CA GLU A 544 -47.30 -31.91 46.04
C GLU A 544 -48.69 -31.46 45.58
N GLY A 545 -48.78 -30.59 44.57
CA GLY A 545 -50.07 -30.18 43.99
C GLY A 545 -50.22 -28.72 43.56
N HIS A 546 -49.14 -27.93 43.48
CA HIS A 546 -49.23 -26.60 42.88
C HIS A 546 -49.28 -26.70 41.34
N PRO A 547 -50.20 -25.99 40.66
CA PRO A 547 -50.39 -26.08 39.21
C PRO A 547 -49.27 -25.41 38.39
N ASP A 548 -48.59 -24.41 38.95
CA ASP A 548 -47.46 -23.71 38.34
C ASP A 548 -46.48 -23.16 39.41
N PHE A 549 -45.30 -22.71 38.96
CA PHE A 549 -44.24 -22.17 39.82
C PHE A 549 -44.66 -20.89 40.56
N ALA A 550 -45.44 -20.01 39.93
CA ALA A 550 -45.89 -18.76 40.55
C ALA A 550 -46.75 -19.03 41.80
N CYS A 551 -47.69 -19.97 41.71
CA CYS A 551 -48.52 -20.40 42.84
C CYS A 551 -47.69 -21.07 43.94
N PHE A 552 -46.69 -21.89 43.56
CA PHE A 552 -45.77 -22.52 44.50
C PHE A 552 -44.94 -21.50 45.27
N ALA A 553 -44.31 -20.55 44.57
CA ALA A 553 -43.47 -19.51 45.16
C ALA A 553 -44.29 -18.56 46.06
N LYS A 554 -45.50 -18.17 45.63
CA LYS A 554 -46.39 -17.32 46.43
C LYS A 554 -46.78 -17.98 47.75
N HIS A 555 -47.14 -19.26 47.73
CA HIS A 555 -47.49 -20.01 48.93
C HIS A 555 -46.32 -20.09 49.93
N LEU A 556 -45.11 -20.38 49.45
CA LEU A 556 -43.92 -20.41 50.31
C LEU A 556 -43.59 -19.04 50.90
N MET A 557 -43.78 -17.95 50.12
CA MET A 557 -43.52 -16.59 50.59
C MET A 557 -44.57 -16.07 51.55
N GLU A 558 -45.84 -16.48 51.40
CA GLU A 558 -46.89 -16.21 52.39
C GLU A 558 -46.52 -16.80 53.75
N LEU A 559 -46.10 -18.08 53.78
CA LEU A 559 -45.62 -18.74 55.00
C LEU A 559 -44.36 -18.08 55.59
N ALA A 560 -43.43 -17.65 54.73
CA ALA A 560 -42.20 -16.96 55.18
C ALA A 560 -42.47 -15.52 55.68
N SER A 561 -43.62 -14.94 55.36
CA SER A 561 -44.00 -13.58 55.75
C SER A 561 -44.86 -13.50 57.02
N GLU A 562 -45.28 -14.64 57.57
CA GLU A 562 -46.02 -14.68 58.82
C GLU A 562 -45.17 -14.14 59.97
N GLN A 563 -45.72 -13.17 60.69
CA GLN A 563 -45.12 -12.54 61.87
C GLN A 563 -45.92 -12.94 63.12
N PRO A 564 -45.30 -12.96 64.31
CA PRO A 564 -46.04 -13.10 65.56
C PRO A 564 -47.02 -11.93 65.71
N SER A 565 -48.12 -12.15 66.43
CA SER A 565 -49.05 -11.08 66.80
C SER A 565 -48.38 -10.01 67.67
N ASP A 566 -48.85 -8.77 67.63
CA ASP A 566 -48.31 -7.65 68.43
C ASP A 566 -48.23 -7.93 69.95
N ASP A 567 -49.07 -8.86 70.46
CA ASP A 567 -49.09 -9.31 71.85
C ASP A 567 -48.13 -10.48 72.15
N ALA A 568 -47.09 -10.69 71.34
CA ALA A 568 -46.11 -11.76 71.49
C ALA A 568 -44.69 -11.23 71.32
N HIS A 569 -43.83 -11.45 72.32
CA HIS A 569 -42.43 -11.03 72.30
C HIS A 569 -41.53 -12.23 71.97
N LEU A 570 -40.65 -12.09 70.99
CA LEU A 570 -39.68 -13.12 70.64
C LEU A 570 -38.38 -12.88 71.38
N ILE A 571 -37.98 -13.84 72.22
CA ILE A 571 -36.64 -13.86 72.81
C ILE A 571 -35.60 -14.25 71.75
N GLU A 572 -34.34 -13.86 71.96
CA GLU A 572 -33.24 -14.01 70.99
C GLU A 572 -33.12 -15.43 70.39
N ILE A 573 -33.30 -16.46 71.22
CA ILE A 573 -33.26 -17.87 70.80
C ILE A 573 -34.41 -18.23 69.85
N ASP A 574 -35.61 -17.70 70.07
CA ASP A 574 -36.79 -17.98 69.24
C ASP A 574 -36.81 -17.11 67.96
N GLN A 575 -36.24 -15.90 68.02
CA GLN A 575 -35.97 -15.05 66.85
C GLN A 575 -35.02 -15.74 65.87
N ALA A 576 -33.89 -16.27 66.35
CA ALA A 576 -32.92 -16.99 65.51
C ALA A 576 -33.53 -18.25 64.84
N ARG A 577 -34.47 -18.92 65.51
CA ARG A 577 -35.20 -20.08 64.96
C ARG A 577 -36.19 -19.69 63.87
N LEU A 578 -36.91 -18.59 64.04
CA LEU A 578 -37.82 -18.05 63.03
C LEU A 578 -37.07 -17.65 61.76
N GLU A 579 -35.95 -16.95 61.91
CA GLU A 579 -35.07 -16.54 60.80
C GLU A 579 -34.52 -17.74 60.02
N GLY A 580 -34.07 -18.78 60.73
CA GLY A 580 -33.60 -20.03 60.10
C GLY A 580 -34.68 -20.73 59.27
N ILE A 581 -35.93 -20.73 59.74
CA ILE A 581 -37.07 -21.32 59.02
C ILE A 581 -37.43 -20.49 57.77
N GLN A 582 -37.47 -19.16 57.88
CA GLN A 582 -37.77 -18.27 56.76
C GLN A 582 -36.69 -18.36 55.66
N ALA A 583 -35.42 -18.55 56.04
CA ALA A 583 -34.33 -18.76 55.09
C ALA A 583 -34.46 -20.08 54.30
N ASP A 584 -34.87 -21.18 54.95
CA ASP A 584 -35.05 -22.48 54.28
C ASP A 584 -36.19 -22.45 53.24
N LEU A 585 -37.31 -21.79 53.57
CA LEU A 585 -38.43 -21.61 52.64
C LEU A 585 -38.04 -20.83 51.38
N ARG A 586 -37.22 -19.78 51.52
CA ARG A 586 -36.68 -19.01 50.38
C ARG A 586 -35.76 -19.85 49.50
N ARG A 587 -34.85 -20.65 50.09
CA ARG A 587 -33.93 -21.51 49.32
C ARG A 587 -34.66 -22.56 48.49
N ARG A 588 -35.72 -23.18 49.01
CA ARG A 588 -36.53 -24.17 48.28
C ARG A 588 -37.21 -23.58 47.04
N ALA A 589 -37.72 -22.36 47.14
CA ALA A 589 -38.30 -21.66 45.99
C ALA A 589 -37.27 -21.40 44.88
N ILE A 590 -36.04 -21.00 45.24
CA ILE A 590 -34.95 -20.77 44.29
C ILE A 590 -34.47 -22.08 43.63
N ALA A 591 -34.34 -23.17 44.39
CA ALA A 591 -33.91 -24.47 43.86
C ALA A 591 -34.90 -25.03 42.83
N GLN A 592 -36.21 -24.90 43.08
CA GLN A 592 -37.26 -25.31 42.14
C GLN A 592 -37.23 -24.45 40.86
N ALA A 593 -37.02 -23.13 40.99
CA ALA A 593 -36.92 -22.22 39.84
C ALA A 593 -35.77 -22.59 38.91
N ASP A 594 -34.60 -22.93 39.48
CA ASP A 594 -33.41 -23.33 38.71
C ASP A 594 -33.61 -24.66 37.97
N GLN A 595 -34.30 -25.61 38.61
CA GLN A 595 -34.65 -26.89 37.98
C GLN A 595 -35.61 -26.70 36.80
N GLU A 596 -36.71 -25.96 36.99
CA GLU A 596 -37.69 -25.72 35.93
C GLU A 596 -37.11 -24.92 34.75
N LEU A 597 -36.27 -23.92 35.05
CA LEU A 597 -35.55 -23.15 34.04
C LEU A 597 -34.62 -24.04 33.20
N THR A 598 -33.91 -24.97 33.84
CA THR A 598 -33.03 -25.93 33.15
C THR A 598 -33.81 -26.90 32.26
N GLU A 599 -35.02 -27.29 32.65
CA GLU A 599 -35.91 -28.10 31.82
C GLU A 599 -36.45 -27.34 30.61
N VAL A 600 -36.83 -26.07 30.80
CA VAL A 600 -37.30 -25.19 29.71
C VAL A 600 -36.16 -24.94 28.70
N GLU A 601 -34.95 -24.64 29.17
CA GLU A 601 -33.77 -24.43 28.31
C GLU A 601 -33.44 -25.65 27.45
N LYS A 602 -33.66 -26.88 27.95
CA LYS A 602 -33.43 -28.11 27.17
C LYS A 602 -34.45 -28.31 26.04
N GLN A 603 -35.66 -27.80 26.22
CA GLN A 603 -36.76 -27.94 25.26
C GLN A 603 -36.83 -26.76 24.27
N PHE A 604 -36.19 -25.64 24.62
CA PHE A 604 -36.16 -24.44 23.82
C PHE A 604 -35.05 -24.47 22.77
N SER A 605 -35.39 -24.16 21.52
CA SER A 605 -34.42 -23.94 20.43
C SER A 605 -34.75 -22.65 19.71
N LEU A 606 -33.72 -21.86 19.34
CA LEU A 606 -33.88 -20.64 18.56
C LEU A 606 -34.08 -20.92 17.06
N PHE A 607 -33.62 -22.09 16.58
CA PHE A 607 -33.78 -22.60 15.21
C PHE A 607 -33.88 -24.15 15.21
N PRO A 608 -34.73 -24.79 14.40
CA PRO A 608 -35.79 -24.20 13.57
C PRO A 608 -36.98 -23.71 14.42
N LEU A 609 -37.96 -23.05 13.80
CA LEU A 609 -39.20 -22.62 14.46
C LEU A 609 -39.94 -23.84 15.05
N PRO A 610 -40.17 -23.90 16.37
CA PRO A 610 -40.93 -24.99 16.97
C PRO A 610 -42.43 -24.92 16.64
N GLN A 611 -43.14 -26.04 16.82
CA GLN A 611 -44.59 -26.09 16.64
C GLN A 611 -45.32 -25.20 17.65
N GLN A 612 -46.45 -24.62 17.23
CA GLN A 612 -47.28 -23.72 18.05
C GLN A 612 -47.58 -24.27 19.46
N ASN A 613 -47.94 -25.55 19.57
CA ASN A 613 -48.26 -26.19 20.86
C ASN A 613 -47.09 -26.18 21.85
N LEU A 614 -45.85 -26.34 21.36
CA LEU A 614 -44.65 -26.30 22.19
C LEU A 614 -44.35 -24.87 22.64
N ILE A 615 -44.52 -23.89 21.75
CA ILE A 615 -44.31 -22.46 22.09
C ILE A 615 -45.31 -22.01 23.14
N ASP A 616 -46.60 -22.35 23.00
CA ASP A 616 -47.61 -21.96 23.99
C ASP A 616 -47.36 -22.61 25.36
N THR A 617 -46.86 -23.85 25.38
CA THR A 617 -46.47 -24.53 26.61
C THR A 617 -45.24 -23.89 27.26
N LEU A 618 -44.19 -23.59 26.48
CA LEU A 618 -42.97 -22.98 27.01
C LEU A 618 -43.21 -21.54 27.46
N ASP A 619 -44.03 -20.78 26.74
CA ASP A 619 -44.38 -19.40 27.07
C ASP A 619 -45.16 -19.31 28.39
N ALA A 620 -46.15 -20.18 28.59
CA ALA A 620 -46.88 -20.26 29.86
C ALA A 620 -45.94 -20.59 31.04
N ARG A 621 -44.99 -21.52 30.85
CA ARG A 621 -43.99 -21.88 31.88
C ARG A 621 -43.03 -20.73 32.17
N VAL A 622 -42.53 -20.05 31.13
CA VAL A 622 -41.61 -18.90 31.27
C VAL A 622 -42.31 -17.71 31.92
N GLN A 623 -43.58 -17.48 31.62
CA GLN A 623 -44.38 -16.45 32.27
C GLN A 623 -44.58 -16.76 33.77
N ALA A 624 -44.96 -17.99 34.12
CA ALA A 624 -45.09 -18.41 35.51
C ALA A 624 -43.75 -18.30 36.29
N LEU A 625 -42.62 -18.63 35.67
CA LEU A 625 -41.29 -18.45 36.24
C LEU A 625 -40.94 -16.97 36.46
N ALA A 626 -41.27 -16.11 35.50
CA ALA A 626 -41.03 -14.67 35.60
C ALA A 626 -41.89 -14.02 36.69
N GLU A 627 -43.16 -14.41 36.80
CA GLU A 627 -44.09 -13.94 37.83
C GLU A 627 -43.64 -14.41 39.23
N GLY A 628 -43.24 -15.68 39.37
CA GLY A 628 -42.75 -16.23 40.63
C GLY A 628 -41.44 -15.60 41.10
N LEU A 629 -40.48 -15.36 40.20
CA LEU A 629 -39.21 -14.70 40.53
C LEU A 629 -39.34 -13.17 40.74
N ALA A 630 -40.49 -12.58 40.43
CA ALA A 630 -40.80 -11.18 40.69
C ALA A 630 -41.42 -10.93 42.09
N ILE A 631 -41.69 -11.98 42.87
CA ILE A 631 -42.22 -11.87 44.23
C ILE A 631 -41.19 -11.17 45.13
N LYS A 632 -41.54 -10.00 45.67
CA LYS A 632 -40.64 -9.11 46.42
C LYS A 632 -39.99 -9.76 47.65
N GLN A 633 -40.63 -10.77 48.22
CA GLN A 633 -40.19 -11.48 49.43
C GLN A 633 -39.07 -12.51 49.19
N LEU A 634 -38.74 -12.83 47.92
CA LEU A 634 -37.60 -13.67 47.56
C LEU A 634 -36.30 -12.88 47.65
N HIS A 635 -35.23 -13.53 48.11
CA HIS A 635 -33.94 -12.88 48.33
C HIS A 635 -33.41 -12.24 47.02
N PRO A 636 -33.19 -10.92 46.96
CA PRO A 636 -32.95 -10.22 45.71
C PRO A 636 -31.68 -10.69 45.00
N VAL A 637 -30.64 -11.08 45.75
CA VAL A 637 -29.37 -11.55 45.16
C VAL A 637 -29.52 -12.88 44.42
N GLU A 638 -30.30 -13.82 44.97
CA GLU A 638 -30.46 -15.16 44.40
C GLU A 638 -31.49 -15.17 43.28
N ALA A 639 -32.60 -14.43 43.43
CA ALA A 639 -33.58 -14.25 42.36
C ALA A 639 -32.98 -13.46 41.17
N ASN A 640 -32.15 -12.44 41.42
CA ASN A 640 -31.47 -11.70 40.35
C ASN A 640 -30.40 -12.52 39.63
N ARG A 641 -29.87 -13.60 40.23
CA ARG A 641 -28.97 -14.53 39.55
C ARG A 641 -29.66 -15.32 38.44
N LEU A 642 -30.95 -15.64 38.59
CA LEU A 642 -31.71 -16.44 37.62
C LEU A 642 -32.39 -15.61 36.52
N LYS A 643 -32.70 -14.32 36.78
CA LYS A 643 -33.33 -13.40 35.80
C LYS A 643 -32.59 -13.27 34.46
N PRO A 644 -31.24 -13.23 34.39
CA PRO A 644 -30.53 -13.16 33.12
C PRO A 644 -30.77 -14.36 32.19
N ARG A 645 -31.07 -15.54 32.73
CA ARG A 645 -31.38 -16.75 31.95
C ARG A 645 -32.80 -16.75 31.38
N LEU A 646 -33.73 -16.02 31.98
CA LEU A 646 -35.10 -15.87 31.47
C LEU A 646 -35.20 -14.95 30.25
N LYS A 647 -34.40 -13.88 30.19
CA LYS A 647 -34.48 -12.88 29.11
C LYS A 647 -34.26 -13.48 27.71
N PRO A 648 -33.25 -14.34 27.46
CA PRO A 648 -33.08 -15.04 26.18
C PRO A 648 -34.32 -15.83 25.74
N LEU A 649 -34.93 -16.57 26.67
CA LEU A 649 -36.12 -17.40 26.42
C LEU A 649 -37.33 -16.52 26.08
N GLN A 650 -37.55 -15.43 26.82
CA GLN A 650 -38.64 -14.49 26.58
C GLN A 650 -38.52 -13.81 25.21
N ILE A 651 -37.31 -13.33 24.86
CA ILE A 651 -37.06 -12.68 23.57
C ILE A 651 -37.28 -13.69 22.43
N GLY A 652 -36.72 -14.89 22.55
CA GLY A 652 -36.82 -15.91 21.52
C GLY A 652 -38.26 -16.42 21.32
N LEU A 653 -39.00 -16.71 22.40
CA LEU A 653 -40.43 -17.11 22.33
C LEU A 653 -41.31 -15.98 21.77
N ALA A 654 -41.05 -14.72 22.15
CA ALA A 654 -41.80 -13.57 21.63
C ALA A 654 -41.61 -13.38 20.12
N VAL A 655 -40.39 -13.57 19.62
CA VAL A 655 -40.08 -13.54 18.18
C VAL A 655 -40.70 -14.74 17.47
N GLN A 656 -40.54 -15.96 17.99
CA GLN A 656 -41.11 -17.17 17.38
C GLN A 656 -42.64 -17.11 17.27
N ARG A 657 -43.31 -16.60 18.30
CA ARG A 657 -44.77 -16.37 18.27
C ARG A 657 -45.14 -15.26 17.27
N ALA A 658 -44.35 -14.20 17.15
CA ALA A 658 -44.59 -13.18 16.14
C ALA A 658 -44.42 -13.74 14.72
N CYS A 659 -43.46 -14.64 14.49
CA CYS A 659 -43.30 -15.36 13.22
C CYS A 659 -44.51 -16.24 12.89
N LEU A 660 -45.02 -17.04 13.85
CA LEU A 660 -46.21 -17.88 13.66
C LEU A 660 -47.47 -17.07 13.31
N ASN A 661 -47.56 -15.85 13.83
CA ASN A 661 -48.63 -14.91 13.53
C ASN A 661 -48.37 -14.02 12.30
N ALA A 662 -47.25 -14.22 11.59
CA ALA A 662 -46.77 -13.38 10.50
C ALA A 662 -46.68 -11.87 10.82
N ASP A 663 -46.42 -11.52 12.09
CA ASP A 663 -46.26 -10.13 12.57
C ASP A 663 -44.79 -9.67 12.43
N TRP A 664 -44.41 -9.36 11.18
CA TRP A 664 -43.05 -8.92 10.84
C TRP A 664 -42.63 -7.61 11.51
N PRO A 665 -43.47 -6.55 11.59
CA PRO A 665 -43.10 -5.31 12.27
C PRO A 665 -42.76 -5.53 13.75
N LYS A 666 -43.51 -6.39 14.45
CA LYS A 666 -43.21 -6.74 15.84
C LYS A 666 -41.89 -7.51 15.95
N THR A 667 -41.64 -8.42 15.02
CA THR A 667 -40.40 -9.20 14.97
C THR A 667 -39.17 -8.31 14.75
N GLU A 668 -39.23 -7.37 13.80
CA GLU A 668 -38.16 -6.42 13.50
C GLU A 668 -37.89 -5.48 14.68
N ARG A 669 -38.92 -5.02 15.38
CA ARG A 669 -38.76 -4.20 16.60
C ARG A 669 -38.05 -4.94 17.73
N ILE A 670 -38.37 -6.22 17.93
CA ILE A 670 -37.72 -7.03 18.97
C ILE A 670 -36.26 -7.30 18.60
N LEU A 671 -35.96 -7.63 17.34
CA LEU A 671 -34.58 -7.87 16.87
C LEU A 671 -33.72 -6.60 16.87
N ALA A 672 -34.30 -5.43 16.58
CA ALA A 672 -33.58 -4.15 16.58
C ALA A 672 -33.35 -3.58 17.99
N HIS A 673 -33.95 -4.17 19.03
CA HIS A 673 -33.78 -3.69 20.40
C HIS A 673 -32.33 -3.91 20.86
N PRO A 674 -31.65 -2.90 21.46
CA PRO A 674 -30.24 -2.99 21.82
C PRO A 674 -29.92 -4.07 22.85
N ASP A 675 -30.89 -4.45 23.69
CA ASP A 675 -30.72 -5.52 24.69
C ASP A 675 -30.73 -6.94 24.07
N THR A 676 -31.26 -7.11 22.87
CA THR A 676 -31.38 -8.40 22.18
C THR A 676 -30.02 -9.07 21.91
N PRO A 677 -29.02 -8.40 21.30
CA PRO A 677 -27.68 -8.97 21.10
C PRO A 677 -26.95 -9.25 22.42
N VAL A 678 -27.18 -8.43 23.45
CA VAL A 678 -26.55 -8.60 24.78
C VAL A 678 -27.09 -9.82 25.50
N CYS A 679 -28.40 -10.10 25.36
CA CYS A 679 -29.03 -11.24 26.01
C CYS A 679 -28.79 -12.56 25.27
N LEU A 680 -28.87 -12.59 23.94
CA LEU A 680 -28.77 -13.83 23.14
C LEU A 680 -27.33 -14.22 22.77
N GLY A 681 -26.38 -13.27 22.83
CA GLY A 681 -25.06 -13.41 22.23
C GLY A 681 -25.12 -13.44 20.70
N ARG A 682 -23.94 -13.47 20.05
CA ARG A 682 -23.84 -13.41 18.58
C ARG A 682 -24.46 -14.63 17.89
N GLU A 683 -24.24 -15.82 18.44
CA GLU A 683 -24.76 -17.06 17.85
C GLU A 683 -26.29 -17.16 17.99
N GLY A 684 -26.82 -16.87 19.18
CA GLY A 684 -28.27 -16.88 19.42
C GLY A 684 -29.01 -15.82 18.58
N GLN A 685 -28.44 -14.64 18.40
CA GLN A 685 -29.02 -13.62 17.52
C GLN A 685 -29.06 -14.10 16.07
N ARG A 686 -27.96 -14.70 15.55
CA ARG A 686 -27.93 -15.22 14.19
C ARG A 686 -28.93 -16.37 13.98
N GLN A 687 -29.07 -17.29 14.94
CA GLN A 687 -30.07 -18.36 14.88
C GLN A 687 -31.50 -17.80 14.83
N LEU A 688 -31.79 -16.80 15.67
CA LEU A 688 -33.11 -16.18 15.70
C LEU A 688 -33.41 -15.40 14.40
N THR A 689 -32.43 -14.64 13.87
CA THR A 689 -32.57 -13.96 12.58
C THR A 689 -32.78 -14.95 11.43
N ALA A 690 -32.05 -16.08 11.43
CA ALA A 690 -32.24 -17.14 10.45
C ALA A 690 -33.67 -17.73 10.51
N THR A 691 -34.21 -17.97 11.71
CA THR A 691 -35.61 -18.39 11.89
C THR A 691 -36.58 -17.37 11.30
N VAL A 692 -36.43 -16.08 11.64
CA VAL A 692 -37.31 -15.02 11.13
C VAL A 692 -37.28 -14.95 9.60
N GLN A 693 -36.09 -14.94 9.01
CA GLN A 693 -35.95 -14.83 7.56
C GLN A 693 -36.46 -16.08 6.85
N THR A 694 -36.18 -17.27 7.37
CA THR A 694 -36.71 -18.54 6.83
C THR A 694 -38.24 -18.52 6.78
N GLU A 695 -38.89 -18.15 7.89
CA GLU A 695 -40.35 -18.07 7.97
C GLU A 695 -40.93 -16.97 7.08
N ARG A 696 -40.24 -15.84 6.96
CA ARG A 696 -40.64 -14.75 6.07
C ARG A 696 -40.62 -15.18 4.60
N LEU A 697 -39.59 -15.94 4.18
CA LEU A 697 -39.50 -16.48 2.82
C LEU A 697 -40.56 -17.56 2.58
N LEU A 698 -40.84 -18.42 3.58
CA LEU A 698 -41.92 -19.42 3.50
C LEU A 698 -43.29 -18.75 3.34
N HIS A 699 -43.60 -17.74 4.15
CA HIS A 699 -44.86 -17.00 4.09
C HIS A 699 -45.06 -16.23 2.78
N ARG A 700 -43.99 -15.65 2.23
CA ARG A 700 -44.05 -14.88 0.99
C ARG A 700 -43.99 -15.74 -0.27
N ARG A 701 -43.73 -17.06 -0.14
CA ARG A 701 -43.43 -17.96 -1.26
C ARG A 701 -42.34 -17.37 -2.15
N ALA A 702 -41.25 -16.96 -1.50
CA ALA A 702 -40.12 -16.33 -2.16
C ALA A 702 -39.51 -17.24 -3.24
N ASP A 703 -38.84 -16.62 -4.22
CA ASP A 703 -38.22 -17.32 -5.32
C ASP A 703 -36.95 -18.06 -4.88
N ASP A 704 -36.41 -18.87 -5.79
CA ASP A 704 -35.24 -19.71 -5.51
C ASP A 704 -33.97 -18.88 -5.21
N GLU A 705 -33.88 -17.65 -5.71
CA GLU A 705 -32.74 -16.74 -5.51
C GLU A 705 -32.73 -16.14 -4.10
N ASP A 706 -33.89 -15.70 -3.59
CA ASP A 706 -34.04 -15.25 -2.20
C ASP A 706 -33.66 -16.36 -1.21
N TRP A 707 -34.01 -17.61 -1.54
CA TRP A 707 -33.61 -18.77 -0.75
C TRP A 707 -32.09 -19.02 -0.80
N LEU A 708 -31.45 -18.88 -1.96
CA LEU A 708 -30.00 -19.00 -2.09
C LEU A 708 -29.25 -17.93 -1.28
N ALA A 709 -29.71 -16.67 -1.34
CA ALA A 709 -29.14 -15.58 -0.55
C ALA A 709 -29.17 -15.88 0.94
N LEU A 710 -30.30 -16.40 1.44
CA LEU A 710 -30.45 -16.82 2.83
C LEU A 710 -29.45 -17.93 3.22
N TYR A 711 -29.27 -18.94 2.35
CA TYR A 711 -28.30 -20.01 2.58
C TYR A 711 -26.84 -19.51 2.58
N ARG A 712 -26.50 -18.52 1.74
CA ARG A 712 -25.17 -17.90 1.72
C ARG A 712 -24.86 -17.18 3.04
N GLU A 713 -25.85 -16.45 3.57
CA GLU A 713 -25.70 -15.66 4.80
C GLU A 713 -25.68 -16.52 6.08
N PHE A 714 -26.49 -17.57 6.15
CA PHE A 714 -26.68 -18.40 7.35
C PHE A 714 -26.30 -19.88 7.16
N GLN A 715 -25.31 -20.19 6.32
CA GLN A 715 -24.84 -21.56 6.07
C GLN A 715 -24.47 -22.34 7.34
N ASP A 716 -23.95 -21.66 8.35
CA ASP A 716 -23.52 -22.23 9.64
C ASP A 716 -24.68 -22.58 10.55
N VAL A 717 -25.85 -21.98 10.35
CA VAL A 717 -27.08 -22.27 11.11
C VAL A 717 -27.98 -23.24 10.33
N LEU A 718 -28.19 -22.99 9.04
CA LEU A 718 -29.15 -23.73 8.21
C LEU A 718 -28.65 -25.13 7.82
N MET A 719 -27.33 -25.34 7.72
CA MET A 719 -26.75 -26.60 7.22
C MET A 719 -26.08 -27.48 8.30
N VAL A 720 -26.41 -27.26 9.58
CA VAL A 720 -25.89 -28.05 10.72
C VAL A 720 -26.35 -29.52 10.65
N HIS A 721 -25.50 -30.45 11.10
CA HIS A 721 -25.61 -31.92 10.98
C HIS A 721 -26.90 -32.61 11.49
N ARG A 722 -27.89 -31.88 12.02
CA ARG A 722 -29.10 -32.49 12.60
C ARG A 722 -30.29 -32.61 11.63
N HIS A 723 -30.27 -31.93 10.47
CA HIS A 723 -31.38 -31.97 9.51
C HIS A 723 -30.89 -32.16 8.06
N PRO A 724 -31.27 -33.25 7.36
CA PRO A 724 -30.84 -33.50 5.97
C PRO A 724 -31.57 -32.64 4.92
N GLU A 725 -32.78 -32.16 5.21
CA GLU A 725 -33.63 -31.45 4.24
C GLU A 725 -33.05 -30.10 3.74
N PRO A 726 -32.51 -29.21 4.58
CA PRO A 726 -31.95 -27.93 4.12
C PRO A 726 -30.72 -28.10 3.23
N ARG A 727 -29.91 -29.14 3.49
CA ARG A 727 -28.72 -29.49 2.72
C ARG A 727 -29.08 -29.92 1.30
N THR A 728 -30.06 -30.81 1.17
CA THR A 728 -30.57 -31.25 -0.14
C THR A 728 -31.25 -30.11 -0.90
N ARG A 729 -31.98 -29.23 -0.18
CA ARG A 729 -32.64 -28.06 -0.78
C ARG A 729 -31.62 -27.06 -1.34
N TYR A 730 -30.53 -26.76 -0.62
CA TYR A 730 -29.49 -25.85 -1.10
C TYR A 730 -28.83 -26.36 -2.40
N LEU A 731 -28.41 -27.62 -2.46
CA LEU A 731 -27.81 -28.20 -3.68
C LEU A 731 -28.78 -28.16 -4.87
N LYS A 732 -30.07 -28.44 -4.64
CA LYS A 732 -31.09 -28.37 -5.68
C LYS A 732 -31.31 -26.94 -6.19
N LEU A 733 -31.35 -25.95 -5.29
CA LEU A 733 -31.48 -24.55 -5.66
C LEU A 733 -30.26 -24.09 -6.47
N LEU A 734 -29.06 -24.42 -6.01
CA LEU A 734 -27.81 -24.04 -6.65
C LEU A 734 -27.68 -24.64 -8.06
N ARG A 735 -28.08 -25.90 -8.26
CA ARG A 735 -28.10 -26.55 -9.58
C ARG A 735 -29.11 -25.90 -10.54
N ASN A 736 -30.21 -25.33 -10.03
CA ASN A 736 -31.30 -24.79 -10.85
C ASN A 736 -31.33 -23.25 -10.98
N MET A 737 -30.51 -22.52 -10.21
CA MET A 737 -30.50 -21.04 -10.17
C MET A 737 -30.40 -20.38 -11.55
N VAL A 738 -31.13 -19.30 -11.79
CA VAL A 738 -31.11 -18.63 -13.10
C VAL A 738 -29.98 -17.60 -13.16
N SER A 739 -29.59 -17.06 -12.01
CA SER A 739 -28.52 -16.08 -11.88
C SER A 739 -27.12 -16.70 -12.02
N MET A 740 -26.11 -15.83 -12.13
CA MET A 740 -24.71 -16.26 -12.07
C MET A 740 -24.38 -16.74 -10.64
N PRO A 741 -23.67 -17.88 -10.48
CA PRO A 741 -23.17 -18.30 -9.17
C PRO A 741 -22.35 -17.20 -8.50
N GLU A 742 -22.36 -17.14 -7.17
CA GLU A 742 -21.44 -16.27 -6.44
C GLU A 742 -20.15 -17.02 -6.06
N PRO A 743 -19.01 -16.33 -5.88
CA PRO A 743 -17.76 -16.98 -5.46
C PRO A 743 -17.88 -17.70 -4.10
N VAL A 744 -18.84 -17.28 -3.26
CA VAL A 744 -19.10 -17.90 -1.97
C VAL A 744 -19.72 -19.30 -2.12
N ASP A 745 -20.47 -19.57 -3.19
CA ASP A 745 -21.15 -20.86 -3.38
C ASP A 745 -20.14 -22.01 -3.54
N ALA A 746 -19.08 -21.81 -4.31
CA ALA A 746 -18.00 -22.79 -4.45
C ALA A 746 -17.31 -23.09 -3.09
N LYS A 747 -17.16 -22.06 -2.24
CA LYS A 747 -16.59 -22.22 -0.88
C LYS A 747 -17.55 -22.99 0.03
N ILE A 748 -18.84 -22.69 -0.02
CA ILE A 748 -19.88 -23.38 0.77
C ILE A 748 -19.93 -24.86 0.38
N VAL A 749 -19.93 -25.16 -0.93
CA VAL A 749 -19.92 -26.54 -1.43
C VAL A 749 -18.69 -27.29 -0.93
N ARG A 750 -17.48 -26.73 -1.06
CA ARG A 750 -16.25 -27.36 -0.55
C ARG A 750 -16.28 -27.61 0.97
N LEU A 751 -16.77 -26.64 1.75
CA LEU A 751 -16.76 -26.70 3.21
C LEU A 751 -17.83 -27.66 3.77
N ARG A 752 -19.02 -27.65 3.18
CA ARG A 752 -20.19 -28.36 3.75
C ARG A 752 -20.52 -29.65 3.00
N PHE A 753 -20.09 -29.79 1.75
CA PHE A 753 -20.40 -30.91 0.85
C PHE A 753 -19.11 -31.43 0.17
N PRO A 754 -18.18 -32.02 0.94
CA PRO A 754 -16.90 -32.51 0.39
C PRO A 754 -17.07 -33.55 -0.72
N ASP A 755 -18.20 -34.29 -0.73
CA ASP A 755 -18.54 -35.29 -1.76
C ASP A 755 -19.06 -34.67 -3.08
N GLU A 756 -19.21 -33.35 -3.14
CA GLU A 756 -19.69 -32.57 -4.31
C GLU A 756 -18.55 -31.77 -4.96
N SER A 757 -17.34 -32.36 -5.04
CA SER A 757 -16.14 -31.72 -5.61
C SER A 757 -16.33 -31.27 -7.06
N TYR A 758 -16.98 -32.08 -7.88
CA TYR A 758 -17.28 -31.76 -9.28
C TYR A 758 -18.16 -30.49 -9.40
N LEU A 759 -19.18 -30.37 -8.55
CA LEU A 759 -20.06 -29.20 -8.52
C LEU A 759 -19.27 -27.95 -8.08
N ALA A 760 -18.38 -28.06 -7.10
CA ALA A 760 -17.52 -26.94 -6.69
C ALA A 760 -16.65 -26.44 -7.85
N SER A 761 -15.98 -27.34 -8.57
CA SER A 761 -15.14 -26.98 -9.72
C SER A 761 -15.95 -26.34 -10.86
N LEU A 762 -17.17 -26.80 -11.11
CA LEU A 762 -18.07 -26.13 -12.08
C LEU A 762 -18.40 -24.69 -11.68
N LEU A 763 -18.64 -24.43 -10.39
CA LEU A 763 -18.96 -23.08 -9.89
C LEU A 763 -17.76 -22.14 -9.97
N ASP A 764 -16.54 -22.63 -9.74
CA ASP A 764 -15.32 -21.84 -9.91
C ASP A 764 -15.13 -21.42 -11.38
N CYS A 765 -15.50 -22.29 -12.33
CA CYS A 765 -15.36 -22.03 -13.77
C CYS A 765 -16.24 -20.88 -14.30
N PHE A 766 -17.31 -20.51 -13.58
CA PHE A 766 -18.10 -19.32 -13.92
C PHE A 766 -17.35 -18.00 -13.64
N HIS A 767 -16.35 -18.04 -12.77
CA HIS A 767 -15.54 -16.88 -12.40
C HIS A 767 -14.18 -16.89 -13.09
N ASP A 768 -13.61 -18.08 -13.28
CA ASP A 768 -12.34 -18.27 -13.95
C ASP A 768 -12.38 -19.49 -14.88
N ALA A 769 -12.45 -19.21 -16.19
CA ALA A 769 -12.51 -20.24 -17.22
C ALA A 769 -11.25 -21.13 -17.27
N SER A 770 -10.12 -20.67 -16.74
CA SER A 770 -8.88 -21.45 -16.70
C SER A 770 -8.99 -22.67 -15.78
N LEU A 771 -9.84 -22.61 -14.75
CA LEU A 771 -10.07 -23.69 -13.79
C LEU A 771 -10.85 -24.88 -14.40
N VAL A 772 -11.29 -24.78 -15.65
CA VAL A 772 -11.78 -25.94 -16.42
C VAL A 772 -10.74 -27.05 -16.46
N GLU A 773 -9.45 -26.70 -16.34
CA GLU A 773 -8.38 -27.69 -16.30
C GLU A 773 -8.41 -28.58 -15.06
N ASP A 774 -8.93 -28.06 -13.95
CA ASP A 774 -8.95 -28.67 -12.62
C ASP A 774 -10.27 -29.42 -12.33
N ILE A 775 -11.17 -29.52 -13.31
CA ILE A 775 -12.38 -30.33 -13.18
C ILE A 775 -12.00 -31.81 -13.25
N GLU A 776 -12.06 -32.49 -12.11
CA GLU A 776 -11.90 -33.94 -11.98
C GLU A 776 -13.25 -34.63 -11.70
N GLY A 777 -13.55 -35.71 -12.43
CA GLY A 777 -14.77 -36.52 -12.25
C GLY A 777 -15.75 -36.44 -13.43
N TYR A 778 -16.94 -37.05 -13.25
CA TYR A 778 -18.00 -37.10 -14.27
C TYR A 778 -19.26 -36.34 -13.81
N PRO A 779 -19.95 -35.60 -14.71
CA PRO A 779 -21.18 -34.89 -14.36
C PRO A 779 -22.30 -35.84 -13.95
N ARG A 780 -23.02 -35.49 -12.88
CA ARG A 780 -24.27 -36.18 -12.52
C ARG A 780 -25.43 -35.60 -13.34
N PRO A 781 -26.53 -36.35 -13.55
CA PRO A 781 -27.71 -35.84 -14.25
C PRO A 781 -28.29 -34.55 -13.65
N GLU A 782 -28.10 -34.36 -12.35
CA GLU A 782 -28.55 -33.18 -11.61
C GLU A 782 -27.75 -31.91 -11.93
N ASP A 783 -26.52 -32.05 -12.46
CA ASP A 783 -25.62 -30.92 -12.78
C ASP A 783 -25.83 -30.40 -14.22
N GLU A 784 -26.61 -31.11 -15.04
CA GLU A 784 -26.86 -30.78 -16.45
C GLU A 784 -27.33 -29.31 -16.68
N PRO A 785 -28.28 -28.76 -15.91
CA PRO A 785 -28.73 -27.38 -16.11
C PRO A 785 -27.63 -26.34 -15.86
N LEU A 786 -26.82 -26.55 -14.82
CA LEU A 786 -25.74 -25.65 -14.45
C LEU A 786 -24.60 -25.73 -15.47
N LEU A 787 -24.27 -26.93 -15.94
CA LEU A 787 -23.26 -27.16 -16.98
C LEU A 787 -23.66 -26.52 -18.32
N GLY A 788 -24.94 -26.55 -18.69
CA GLY A 788 -25.46 -25.89 -19.89
C GLY A 788 -25.27 -24.38 -19.83
N ARG A 789 -25.62 -23.79 -18.67
CA ARG A 789 -25.38 -22.36 -18.42
C ARG A 789 -23.90 -22.00 -18.39
N LEU A 790 -23.03 -22.86 -17.87
CA LEU A 790 -21.59 -22.62 -17.89
C LEU A 790 -21.09 -22.56 -19.32
N LEU A 791 -21.48 -23.52 -20.16
CA LEU A 791 -21.14 -23.51 -21.59
C LEU A 791 -21.68 -22.27 -22.29
N GLU A 792 -22.91 -21.84 -21.98
CA GLU A 792 -23.48 -20.62 -22.56
C GLU A 792 -22.70 -19.38 -22.13
N HIS A 793 -22.40 -19.27 -20.84
CA HIS A 793 -21.61 -18.18 -20.26
C HIS A 793 -20.24 -18.09 -20.91
N LEU A 794 -19.51 -19.21 -20.95
CA LEU A 794 -18.19 -19.27 -21.56
C LEU A 794 -18.25 -18.92 -23.06
N SER A 795 -19.28 -19.38 -23.78
CA SER A 795 -19.44 -19.18 -25.23
C SER A 795 -19.69 -17.73 -25.67
N ARG A 796 -20.01 -16.83 -24.73
CA ARG A 796 -20.18 -15.38 -25.03
C ARG A 796 -18.87 -14.71 -25.43
N SER A 797 -17.75 -15.34 -25.14
CA SER A 797 -16.42 -14.79 -25.33
C SER A 797 -15.61 -15.68 -26.26
N ALA A 798 -15.07 -15.08 -27.32
CA ALA A 798 -14.08 -15.71 -28.19
C ALA A 798 -12.87 -16.24 -27.40
N TYR A 799 -12.59 -15.63 -26.24
CA TYR A 799 -11.45 -15.93 -25.38
C TYR A 799 -11.49 -17.28 -24.67
N ASN A 800 -12.66 -17.91 -24.61
CA ASN A 800 -12.82 -19.18 -23.90
C ASN A 800 -12.70 -20.40 -24.81
N TYR A 801 -12.23 -20.25 -26.05
CA TYR A 801 -12.20 -21.33 -27.05
C TYR A 801 -11.56 -22.63 -26.54
N PHE A 802 -10.36 -22.56 -25.97
CA PHE A 802 -9.66 -23.75 -25.48
C PHE A 802 -10.35 -24.37 -24.27
N HIS A 803 -10.86 -23.55 -23.35
CA HIS A 803 -11.60 -23.99 -22.17
C HIS A 803 -12.91 -24.69 -22.57
N ILE A 804 -13.69 -24.10 -23.48
CA ILE A 804 -14.93 -24.68 -24.01
C ILE A 804 -14.64 -25.96 -24.78
N ARG A 805 -13.60 -25.97 -25.62
CA ARG A 805 -13.22 -27.18 -26.37
C ARG A 805 -12.86 -28.33 -25.43
N ARG A 806 -12.12 -28.06 -24.36
CA ARG A 806 -11.73 -29.05 -23.35
C ARG A 806 -12.95 -29.54 -22.56
N LEU A 807 -13.75 -28.64 -22.01
CA LEU A 807 -14.96 -28.96 -21.27
C LEU A 807 -15.91 -29.78 -22.15
N TRP A 808 -16.17 -29.34 -23.39
CA TRP A 808 -17.02 -30.04 -24.35
C TRP A 808 -16.48 -31.44 -24.70
N ALA A 809 -15.16 -31.58 -24.88
CA ALA A 809 -14.52 -32.86 -25.17
C ALA A 809 -14.66 -33.87 -24.01
N GLN A 810 -14.69 -33.41 -22.76
CA GLN A 810 -14.86 -34.27 -21.58
C GLN A 810 -16.30 -34.79 -21.41
N LEU A 811 -17.30 -34.16 -22.04
CA LEU A 811 -18.70 -34.58 -21.93
C LEU A 811 -19.02 -35.79 -22.83
N PRO A 812 -19.78 -36.79 -22.34
CA PRO A 812 -20.32 -37.87 -23.18
C PRO A 812 -21.27 -37.34 -24.26
N ASP A 813 -21.35 -38.03 -25.42
CA ASP A 813 -22.18 -37.61 -26.55
C ASP A 813 -23.67 -37.48 -26.22
N GLU A 814 -24.19 -38.38 -25.37
CA GLU A 814 -25.57 -38.34 -24.89
C GLU A 814 -25.88 -37.12 -24.00
N LEU A 815 -24.86 -36.57 -23.34
CA LEU A 815 -24.98 -35.41 -22.47
C LEU A 815 -24.78 -34.11 -23.26
N ARG A 816 -23.89 -34.10 -24.27
CA ARG A 816 -23.71 -32.98 -25.21
C ARG A 816 -25.03 -32.56 -25.87
N ALA A 817 -25.82 -33.53 -26.33
CA ALA A 817 -27.10 -33.27 -26.98
C ALA A 817 -28.17 -32.65 -26.05
N ARG A 818 -28.11 -32.94 -24.75
CA ARG A 818 -29.06 -32.46 -23.74
C ARG A 818 -28.67 -31.10 -23.15
N VAL A 819 -27.37 -30.89 -22.94
CA VAL A 819 -26.81 -29.69 -22.30
C VAL A 819 -26.72 -28.50 -23.26
N TRP A 820 -26.65 -28.76 -24.59
CA TRP A 820 -26.63 -27.72 -25.62
C TRP A 820 -27.79 -27.87 -26.61
N SER A 821 -29.02 -27.93 -26.08
CA SER A 821 -30.22 -28.06 -26.89
C SER A 821 -30.71 -26.71 -27.41
N GLY A 822 -30.74 -26.50 -28.72
CA GLY A 822 -31.40 -25.33 -29.33
C GLY A 822 -30.58 -24.54 -30.36
N ARG A 823 -29.30 -24.88 -30.58
CA ARG A 823 -28.47 -24.31 -31.65
C ARG A 823 -28.02 -25.39 -32.62
N ALA A 824 -27.96 -25.06 -33.92
CA ALA A 824 -27.48 -25.97 -34.96
C ALA A 824 -25.96 -26.18 -34.92
N GLU A 825 -25.23 -25.25 -34.30
CA GLU A 825 -23.78 -25.26 -34.15
C GLU A 825 -23.36 -25.67 -32.73
N THR A 826 -22.22 -26.36 -32.60
CA THR A 826 -21.67 -26.70 -31.29
C THR A 826 -21.14 -25.44 -30.58
N PRO A 827 -20.97 -25.44 -29.24
CA PRO A 827 -20.35 -24.30 -28.53
C PRO A 827 -18.97 -23.94 -29.10
N VAL A 828 -18.22 -24.96 -29.56
CA VAL A 828 -16.91 -24.80 -30.17
C VAL A 828 -17.00 -24.10 -31.53
N ASP A 829 -17.99 -24.47 -32.36
CA ASP A 829 -18.22 -23.84 -33.66
C ASP A 829 -18.65 -22.37 -33.51
N HIS A 830 -19.54 -22.09 -32.56
CA HIS A 830 -20.00 -20.72 -32.25
C HIS A 830 -18.82 -19.79 -31.92
N VAL A 831 -17.95 -20.22 -31.01
CA VAL A 831 -16.78 -19.44 -30.56
C VAL A 831 -15.72 -19.36 -31.66
N THR A 832 -15.59 -20.38 -32.50
CA THR A 832 -14.72 -20.34 -33.70
C THR A 832 -15.17 -19.25 -34.67
N GLY A 833 -16.49 -19.05 -34.83
CA GLY A 833 -17.05 -17.96 -35.63
C GLY A 833 -16.67 -16.57 -35.10
N LEU A 834 -16.77 -16.38 -33.78
CA LEU A 834 -16.38 -15.11 -33.12
C LEU A 834 -14.88 -14.81 -33.29
N LEU A 835 -14.02 -15.83 -33.20
CA LEU A 835 -12.58 -15.65 -33.39
C LEU A 835 -12.20 -15.18 -34.78
N ARG A 836 -12.83 -15.74 -35.82
CA ARG A 836 -12.60 -15.31 -37.21
C ARG A 836 -12.99 -13.85 -37.43
N ALA A 837 -14.08 -13.39 -36.79
CA ALA A 837 -14.52 -12.01 -36.89
C ALA A 837 -13.51 -11.03 -36.24
N GLU A 838 -12.90 -11.41 -35.11
CA GLU A 838 -11.87 -10.59 -34.45
C GLU A 838 -10.57 -10.51 -35.27
N HIS A 839 -10.11 -11.60 -35.90
CA HIS A 839 -8.95 -11.54 -36.80
C HIS A 839 -9.17 -10.60 -37.99
N ALA A 840 -10.35 -10.66 -38.63
CA ALA A 840 -10.69 -9.76 -39.73
C ALA A 840 -10.72 -8.28 -39.30
N ARG A 841 -11.10 -8.00 -38.04
CA ARG A 841 -11.09 -6.67 -37.46
C ARG A 841 -9.67 -6.14 -37.26
N ILE A 842 -8.75 -6.98 -36.81
CA ILE A 842 -7.33 -6.65 -36.62
C ILE A 842 -6.68 -6.26 -37.96
N ASP A 843 -6.89 -7.07 -39.00
CA ASP A 843 -6.33 -6.80 -40.35
C ASP A 843 -6.82 -5.45 -40.91
N LYS A 844 -8.10 -5.13 -40.71
CA LYS A 844 -8.67 -3.84 -41.13
C LYS A 844 -8.03 -2.64 -40.41
N ARG A 845 -7.71 -2.79 -39.13
CA ARG A 845 -7.04 -1.75 -38.34
C ARG A 845 -5.56 -1.61 -38.72
N LEU A 846 -4.90 -2.72 -39.07
CA LEU A 846 -3.53 -2.70 -39.57
C LEU A 846 -3.41 -1.92 -40.89
N ALA A 847 -4.41 -2.04 -41.77
CA ALA A 847 -4.45 -1.32 -43.03
C ALA A 847 -4.78 0.18 -42.90
N ASP A 848 -5.21 0.66 -41.72
CA ASP A 848 -5.56 2.06 -41.49
C ASP A 848 -4.31 2.90 -41.17
N GLY A 849 -3.93 3.79 -42.09
CA GLY A 849 -2.78 4.68 -41.93
C GLY A 849 -2.88 5.68 -40.77
N ASN A 850 -4.06 5.91 -40.19
CA ASN A 850 -4.23 6.79 -39.03
C ASN A 850 -3.91 6.10 -37.70
N ILE A 851 -3.80 4.78 -37.70
CA ILE A 851 -3.52 3.99 -36.50
C ILE A 851 -2.04 3.65 -36.48
N GLU A 852 -1.34 4.04 -35.41
CA GLU A 852 0.06 3.63 -35.21
C GLU A 852 0.14 2.12 -35.01
N VAL A 853 0.99 1.44 -35.77
CA VAL A 853 1.13 -0.03 -35.68
C VAL A 853 1.65 -0.43 -34.29
N VAL A 854 2.46 0.41 -33.65
CA VAL A 854 2.94 0.21 -32.27
C VAL A 854 1.80 0.20 -31.25
N GLN A 855 0.81 1.09 -31.42
CA GLN A 855 -0.36 1.13 -30.53
C GLN A 855 -1.21 -0.13 -30.73
N LEU A 856 -1.45 -0.50 -32.00
CA LEU A 856 -2.19 -1.71 -32.34
C LEU A 856 -1.49 -2.98 -31.83
N HIS A 857 -0.16 -3.04 -31.92
CA HIS A 857 0.64 -4.13 -31.37
C HIS A 857 0.46 -4.28 -29.86
N ARG A 858 0.54 -3.19 -29.07
CA ARG A 858 0.33 -3.22 -27.61
C ARG A 858 -1.08 -3.63 -27.21
N GLU A 859 -2.09 -3.16 -27.93
CA GLU A 859 -3.48 -3.55 -27.69
C GLU A 859 -3.71 -5.05 -27.92
N ILE A 860 -2.98 -5.62 -28.88
CA ILE A 860 -3.11 -7.01 -29.31
C ILE A 860 -2.22 -7.97 -28.49
N GLU A 861 -1.11 -7.48 -27.94
CA GLU A 861 -0.18 -8.24 -27.09
C GLU A 861 -0.86 -8.82 -25.83
N GLY A 862 -1.87 -8.11 -25.28
CA GLY A 862 -2.72 -8.65 -24.21
C GLY A 862 -3.58 -9.85 -24.64
N LEU A 863 -3.94 -9.93 -25.92
CA LEU A 863 -4.72 -11.00 -26.52
C LEU A 863 -3.86 -12.21 -26.94
N LEU A 864 -2.53 -12.08 -26.91
CA LEU A 864 -1.60 -13.19 -27.11
C LEU A 864 -1.57 -14.15 -25.93
N LYS A 865 -1.71 -13.61 -24.70
CA LYS A 865 -1.77 -14.41 -23.46
C LYS A 865 -2.97 -15.34 -23.40
N THR A 866 -4.01 -15.06 -24.19
CA THR A 866 -5.22 -15.90 -24.28
C THR A 866 -5.12 -16.99 -25.35
N GLY A 867 -4.02 -17.06 -26.11
CA GLY A 867 -3.74 -18.11 -27.09
C GLY A 867 -4.52 -17.99 -28.42
N LEU A 868 -5.19 -16.87 -28.66
CA LEU A 868 -6.14 -16.71 -29.78
C LEU A 868 -5.55 -16.08 -31.04
N ILE A 869 -4.39 -15.45 -30.93
CA ILE A 869 -3.71 -14.82 -32.05
C ILE A 869 -2.52 -15.70 -32.38
N ASP A 870 -2.48 -16.14 -33.63
CA ASP A 870 -1.43 -17.05 -34.06
C ASP A 870 -0.08 -16.33 -34.08
N LYS A 871 0.98 -17.11 -33.86
CA LYS A 871 2.37 -16.60 -33.90
C LYS A 871 2.69 -15.88 -35.22
N LYS A 872 1.98 -16.24 -36.30
CA LYS A 872 2.12 -15.64 -37.63
C LYS A 872 1.58 -14.20 -37.68
N THR A 873 0.42 -13.91 -37.09
CA THR A 873 -0.14 -12.56 -37.01
C THR A 873 0.75 -11.65 -36.16
N MET A 874 1.34 -12.18 -35.08
CA MET A 874 2.30 -11.41 -34.29
C MET A 874 3.59 -11.11 -35.06
N GLN A 875 4.17 -12.11 -35.75
CA GLN A 875 5.34 -11.89 -36.60
C GLN A 875 5.09 -10.85 -37.69
N MET A 876 3.88 -10.81 -38.24
CA MET A 876 3.47 -9.78 -39.20
C MET A 876 3.39 -8.39 -38.56
N LEU A 877 2.84 -8.29 -37.33
CA LEU A 877 2.81 -7.05 -36.54
C LEU A 877 4.22 -6.56 -36.19
N ASP A 878 5.12 -7.44 -35.75
CA ASP A 878 6.51 -7.14 -35.44
C ASP A 878 7.24 -6.52 -36.64
N VAL A 879 7.07 -7.14 -37.81
CA VAL A 879 7.65 -6.64 -39.07
C VAL A 879 7.06 -5.28 -39.43
N ALA A 880 5.74 -5.10 -39.29
CA ALA A 880 5.07 -3.83 -39.59
C ALA A 880 5.50 -2.71 -38.63
N VAL A 881 5.68 -3.00 -37.33
CA VAL A 881 6.25 -2.07 -36.34
C VAL A 881 7.69 -1.70 -36.72
N GLY A 882 8.51 -2.69 -37.08
CA GLY A 882 9.89 -2.46 -37.50
C GLY A 882 9.99 -1.54 -38.73
N VAL A 883 9.14 -1.78 -39.73
CA VAL A 883 9.06 -0.93 -40.93
C VAL A 883 8.62 0.50 -40.59
N GLU A 884 7.54 0.67 -39.84
CA GLU A 884 7.02 2.00 -39.49
C GLU A 884 8.04 2.80 -38.67
N ARG A 885 8.67 2.16 -37.69
CA ARG A 885 9.70 2.79 -36.85
C ARG A 885 10.89 3.24 -37.67
N THR A 886 11.42 2.36 -38.53
CA THR A 886 12.59 2.68 -39.34
C THR A 886 12.27 3.79 -40.33
N LEU A 887 11.10 3.81 -40.96
CA LEU A 887 10.68 4.92 -41.83
C LEU A 887 10.57 6.25 -41.07
N ARG A 888 10.01 6.26 -39.86
CA ARG A 888 9.98 7.47 -39.00
C ARG A 888 11.38 7.93 -38.60
N ASP A 889 12.30 7.00 -38.37
CA ASP A 889 13.70 7.34 -38.07
C ASP A 889 14.40 7.90 -39.31
N LEU A 890 14.08 7.40 -40.51
CA LEU A 890 14.55 7.97 -41.77
C LEU A 890 13.99 9.37 -42.05
N ASP A 891 12.75 9.67 -41.65
CA ASP A 891 12.17 11.02 -41.74
C ASP A 891 12.95 12.06 -40.91
N ARG A 892 13.73 11.63 -39.91
CA ARG A 892 14.57 12.49 -39.09
C ARG A 892 15.96 12.72 -39.67
N ARG A 893 16.36 12.01 -40.73
CA ARG A 893 17.69 12.09 -41.35
C ARG A 893 17.63 12.87 -42.66
N ASP A 894 18.79 13.17 -43.24
CA ASP A 894 18.84 13.73 -44.60
C ASP A 894 18.29 12.68 -45.59
N PRO A 895 17.22 12.97 -46.34
CA PRO A 895 16.54 11.97 -47.17
C PRO A 895 17.39 11.45 -48.33
N TRP A 896 18.47 12.14 -48.69
CA TRP A 896 19.33 11.80 -49.83
C TRP A 896 20.75 11.44 -49.43
N ASP A 897 20.97 11.10 -48.17
CA ASP A 897 22.24 10.56 -47.68
C ASP A 897 22.51 9.17 -48.27
N ALA A 898 23.68 8.99 -48.89
CA ALA A 898 24.07 7.72 -49.53
C ALA A 898 24.20 6.57 -48.53
N ASP A 899 24.51 6.88 -47.26
CA ASP A 899 24.65 5.88 -46.20
C ASP A 899 23.30 5.21 -45.86
N LEU A 900 22.17 5.73 -46.38
CA LEU A 900 20.84 5.13 -46.20
C LEU A 900 20.56 3.94 -47.11
N ARG A 901 21.35 3.70 -48.17
CA ARG A 901 21.10 2.63 -49.15
C ARG A 901 20.96 1.23 -48.51
N PRO A 902 21.82 0.81 -47.55
CA PRO A 902 21.68 -0.48 -46.90
C PRO A 902 20.40 -0.60 -46.08
N GLU A 903 20.02 0.46 -45.36
CA GLU A 903 18.82 0.52 -44.53
C GLU A 903 17.54 0.47 -45.39
N LEU A 904 17.50 1.19 -46.51
CA LEU A 904 16.40 1.15 -47.48
C LEU A 904 16.24 -0.23 -48.12
N ALA A 905 17.34 -0.92 -48.42
CA ALA A 905 17.32 -2.28 -48.95
C ALA A 905 16.87 -3.33 -47.91
N GLU A 906 17.13 -3.09 -46.63
CA GLU A 906 16.62 -3.93 -45.53
C GLU A 906 15.13 -3.70 -45.28
N LEU A 907 14.68 -2.44 -45.33
CA LEU A 907 13.27 -2.08 -45.26
C LEU A 907 12.44 -2.72 -46.38
N GLN A 908 12.97 -2.71 -47.61
CA GLN A 908 12.32 -3.34 -48.76
C GLN A 908 12.14 -4.86 -48.53
N ARG A 909 13.16 -5.54 -48.00
CA ARG A 909 13.08 -6.96 -47.62
C ARG A 909 12.08 -7.22 -46.48
N GLY A 910 11.91 -6.27 -45.56
CA GLY A 910 10.89 -6.31 -44.52
C GLY A 910 9.47 -6.19 -45.08
N LEU A 911 9.24 -5.25 -46.01
CA LEU A 911 7.95 -5.04 -46.68
C LEU A 911 7.47 -6.24 -47.49
N ASP A 912 8.37 -7.05 -48.02
CA ASP A 912 8.02 -8.27 -48.77
C ASP A 912 7.47 -9.40 -47.89
N ARG A 913 7.61 -9.28 -46.56
CA ARG A 913 7.01 -10.21 -45.60
C ARG A 913 5.59 -9.81 -45.19
N LEU A 914 5.14 -8.61 -45.56
CA LEU A 914 3.81 -8.09 -45.24
C LEU A 914 2.83 -8.30 -46.40
N ALA A 915 1.54 -8.46 -46.08
CA ALA A 915 0.52 -8.60 -47.10
C ALA A 915 0.44 -7.34 -48.01
N PRO A 916 0.24 -7.50 -49.34
CA PRO A 916 0.15 -6.37 -50.27
C PRO A 916 -0.87 -5.31 -49.87
N ALA A 917 -2.02 -5.73 -49.33
CA ALA A 917 -3.08 -4.81 -48.90
C ALA A 917 -2.62 -3.85 -47.79
N ILE A 918 -1.76 -4.30 -46.88
CA ILE A 918 -1.27 -3.50 -45.74
C ILE A 918 -0.21 -2.52 -46.21
N ARG A 919 0.80 -2.99 -46.96
CA ARG A 919 1.91 -2.15 -47.41
C ARG A 919 1.51 -1.08 -48.43
N VAL A 920 0.53 -1.38 -49.30
CA VAL A 920 0.02 -0.40 -50.29
C VAL A 920 -0.85 0.65 -49.62
N ALA A 921 -1.74 0.27 -48.70
CA ALA A 921 -2.60 1.21 -48.00
C ALA A 921 -1.82 2.25 -47.18
N ARG A 922 -0.64 1.88 -46.66
CA ARG A 922 0.25 2.77 -45.89
C ARG A 922 1.32 3.50 -46.72
N ALA A 923 1.33 3.33 -48.04
CA ALA A 923 2.27 3.97 -48.97
C ALA A 923 3.78 3.76 -48.64
N TRP A 924 4.14 2.74 -47.85
CA TRP A 924 5.53 2.47 -47.48
C TRP A 924 6.46 2.15 -48.65
N PRO A 925 6.05 1.35 -49.66
CA PRO A 925 6.89 1.12 -50.85
C PRO A 925 7.20 2.41 -51.61
N ASP A 926 6.25 3.33 -51.72
CA ASP A 926 6.44 4.60 -52.41
C ASP A 926 7.43 5.51 -51.66
N ALA A 927 7.38 5.52 -50.33
CA ALA A 927 8.29 6.28 -49.47
C ALA A 927 9.75 5.81 -49.56
N ILE A 928 9.98 4.50 -49.77
CA ILE A 928 11.32 3.93 -49.98
C ILE A 928 11.81 4.25 -51.38
N ARG A 929 10.97 4.03 -52.40
CA ARG A 929 11.33 4.28 -53.82
C ARG A 929 11.78 5.73 -54.03
N ARG A 930 11.02 6.71 -53.53
CA ARG A 930 11.33 8.15 -53.65
C ARG A 930 12.70 8.52 -53.07
N ARG A 931 13.13 7.86 -51.99
CA ARG A 931 14.45 8.07 -51.37
C ARG A 931 15.56 7.45 -52.20
N GLN A 932 15.37 6.23 -52.69
CA GLN A 932 16.35 5.56 -53.56
C GLN A 932 16.58 6.34 -54.86
N GLU A 933 15.49 6.70 -55.55
CA GLU A 933 15.54 7.51 -56.78
C GLU A 933 16.22 8.87 -56.54
N GLY A 934 15.95 9.50 -55.38
CA GLY A 934 16.60 10.76 -54.99
C GLY A 934 18.10 10.62 -54.73
N ILE A 935 18.54 9.56 -54.02
CA ILE A 935 19.97 9.32 -53.73
C ILE A 935 20.74 9.08 -55.04
N ASP A 936 20.21 8.25 -55.94
CA ASP A 936 20.81 7.97 -57.24
C ASP A 936 20.92 9.26 -58.08
N ALA A 937 19.83 10.03 -58.18
CA ALA A 937 19.81 11.29 -58.92
C ALA A 937 20.79 12.33 -58.38
N TRP A 938 21.01 12.37 -57.07
CA TRP A 938 21.98 13.26 -56.44
C TRP A 938 23.43 12.89 -56.74
N GLU A 939 23.76 11.60 -56.76
CA GLU A 939 25.11 11.14 -57.13
C GLU A 939 25.46 11.48 -58.58
N ASP A 940 24.52 11.25 -59.50
CA ASP A 940 24.66 11.63 -60.90
C ASP A 940 24.82 13.15 -61.06
N LEU A 941 24.05 13.93 -60.30
CA LEU A 941 24.09 15.39 -60.34
C LEU A 941 25.41 15.95 -59.77
N GLU A 942 25.92 15.40 -58.66
CA GLU A 942 27.20 15.80 -58.06
C GLU A 942 28.38 15.47 -59.00
N ALA A 943 28.35 14.30 -59.64
CA ALA A 943 29.35 13.92 -60.65
C ALA A 943 29.30 14.87 -61.86
N ALA A 944 28.10 15.20 -62.34
CA ALA A 944 27.91 16.14 -63.43
C ALA A 944 28.35 17.57 -63.05
N TRP A 945 28.10 18.01 -61.81
CA TRP A 945 28.54 19.32 -61.29
C TRP A 945 30.06 19.42 -61.22
N SER A 946 30.74 18.38 -60.72
CA SER A 946 32.20 18.32 -60.66
C SER A 946 32.84 18.36 -62.06
N ALA A 947 32.26 17.61 -63.01
CA ALA A 947 32.70 17.63 -64.41
C ALA A 947 32.45 18.98 -65.10
N PHE A 948 31.33 19.64 -64.79
CA PHE A 948 30.99 20.96 -65.28
C PHE A 948 31.93 22.04 -64.70
N SER A 949 31.98 22.19 -63.37
CA SER A 949 32.75 23.22 -62.67
C SER A 949 34.25 23.17 -62.97
N SER A 950 34.85 21.98 -63.04
CA SER A 950 36.28 21.82 -63.36
C SER A 950 36.65 22.27 -64.78
N ARG A 951 35.70 22.26 -65.72
CA ARG A 951 35.89 22.59 -67.13
C ARG A 951 35.43 23.99 -67.48
N PHE A 952 34.40 24.51 -66.81
CA PHE A 952 33.76 25.79 -67.11
C PHE A 952 34.73 26.97 -66.92
N GLY A 953 35.57 26.95 -65.87
CA GLY A 953 36.57 28.00 -65.61
C GLY A 953 37.95 27.79 -66.27
N ARG A 954 38.26 26.57 -66.76
CA ARG A 954 39.60 26.18 -67.25
C ARG A 954 39.77 26.16 -68.77
N LEU A 955 38.70 26.31 -69.54
CA LEU A 955 38.69 26.29 -71.01
C LEU A 955 38.02 27.60 -71.44
N PHE A 956 38.59 28.54 -72.19
CA PHE A 956 39.39 28.46 -73.40
C PHE A 956 40.41 29.62 -73.41
N PRO A 957 41.61 29.45 -73.97
CA PRO A 957 42.43 30.61 -74.32
C PRO A 957 41.67 31.42 -75.38
N LEU A 958 41.25 32.64 -75.01
CA LEU A 958 40.61 33.59 -75.91
C LEU A 958 41.63 34.01 -76.98
N HIS A 959 41.70 33.24 -78.05
CA HIS A 959 42.43 33.57 -79.27
C HIS A 959 41.43 33.87 -80.37
N THR A 960 41.30 35.15 -80.70
CA THR A 960 41.29 35.80 -82.04
C THR A 960 40.65 35.13 -83.27
N GLU A 961 40.03 33.95 -83.18
CA GLU A 961 39.34 33.29 -84.28
C GLU A 961 37.84 33.17 -83.98
N THR A 962 37.04 33.27 -85.04
CA THR A 962 35.58 33.41 -85.05
C THR A 962 34.77 32.25 -84.47
N ARG A 963 35.35 31.30 -83.70
CA ARG A 963 34.58 30.25 -82.98
C ARG A 963 35.27 29.68 -81.72
N PRO A 964 34.99 30.23 -80.51
CA PRO A 964 35.25 29.49 -79.26
C PRO A 964 34.01 29.26 -78.37
N TRP A 965 32.81 29.77 -78.69
CA TRP A 965 31.64 29.70 -77.80
C TRP A 965 30.88 28.37 -77.84
N ALA A 966 30.94 27.63 -78.96
CA ALA A 966 30.18 26.38 -79.14
C ALA A 966 30.47 25.33 -78.06
N GLY A 967 31.75 25.09 -77.74
CA GLY A 967 32.13 24.13 -76.70
C GLY A 967 31.71 24.52 -75.29
N PHE A 968 31.61 25.82 -75.01
CA PHE A 968 31.12 26.36 -73.74
C PHE A 968 29.59 26.24 -73.62
N ILE A 969 28.86 26.57 -74.68
CA ILE A 969 27.41 26.38 -74.78
C ILE A 969 27.05 24.89 -74.68
N ASP A 970 27.83 23.99 -75.29
CA ASP A 970 27.61 22.54 -75.20
C ASP A 970 27.82 22.02 -73.78
N LEU A 971 28.86 22.48 -73.08
CA LEU A 971 29.12 22.12 -71.69
C LEU A 971 28.00 22.60 -70.75
N LEU A 972 27.55 23.85 -70.92
CA LEU A 972 26.42 24.42 -70.19
C LEU A 972 25.10 23.70 -70.50
N SER A 973 24.86 23.38 -71.77
CA SER A 973 23.67 22.62 -72.20
C SER A 973 23.66 21.21 -71.62
N SER A 974 24.83 20.58 -71.52
CA SER A 974 24.97 19.28 -70.88
C SER A 974 24.63 19.36 -69.39
N TRP A 975 25.11 20.37 -68.66
CA TRP A 975 24.78 20.57 -67.25
C TRP A 975 23.29 20.86 -67.02
N VAL A 976 22.69 21.76 -67.81
CA VAL A 976 21.26 22.04 -67.77
C VAL A 976 20.43 20.77 -68.00
N ARG A 977 20.84 19.92 -68.95
CA ARG A 977 20.18 18.63 -69.22
C ARG A 977 20.27 17.66 -68.04
N GLN A 978 21.39 17.64 -67.32
CA GLN A 978 21.54 16.81 -66.12
C GLN A 978 20.65 17.30 -64.97
N ILE A 979 20.54 18.61 -64.77
CA ILE A 979 19.56 19.16 -63.82
C ILE A 979 18.12 18.80 -64.25
N GLU A 980 17.78 18.91 -65.54
CA GLU A 980 16.46 18.52 -66.05
C GLU A 980 16.12 17.04 -65.82
N HIS A 981 17.12 16.17 -65.92
CA HIS A 981 16.95 14.74 -65.65
C HIS A 981 16.72 14.44 -64.16
N ALA A 982 17.37 15.21 -63.27
CA ALA A 982 17.29 15.01 -61.83
C ALA A 982 15.99 15.57 -61.20
N ILE A 983 15.39 16.62 -61.77
CA ILE A 983 14.15 17.26 -61.26
C ILE A 983 13.01 16.27 -60.93
N PRO A 984 12.60 15.33 -61.81
CA PRO A 984 11.50 14.41 -61.51
C PRO A 984 11.85 13.32 -60.49
N LEU A 985 13.14 13.10 -60.21
CA LEU A 985 13.63 12.03 -59.32
C LEU A 985 13.86 12.52 -57.89
N ILE A 986 14.06 13.83 -57.72
CA ILE A 986 14.33 14.46 -56.41
C ILE A 986 13.03 15.03 -55.85
N ASP A 987 12.45 14.31 -54.89
CA ASP A 987 11.19 14.70 -54.23
C ASP A 987 11.43 15.67 -53.07
N TRP A 988 11.09 16.95 -53.30
CA TRP A 988 11.21 18.02 -52.31
C TRP A 988 10.17 17.97 -51.19
N GLU A 989 9.16 17.11 -51.28
CA GLU A 989 8.14 16.89 -50.23
C GLU A 989 8.61 15.89 -49.17
N LEU A 990 9.79 15.28 -49.34
CA LEU A 990 10.37 14.42 -48.30
C LEU A 990 10.74 15.24 -47.04
N PRO A 991 10.53 14.69 -45.83
CA PRO A 991 10.97 15.33 -44.60
C PRO A 991 12.44 15.70 -44.66
N ARG A 992 12.77 16.94 -44.25
CA ARG A 992 14.13 17.51 -44.24
C ARG A 992 14.83 17.62 -45.59
N ALA A 993 14.14 17.42 -46.72
CA ALA A 993 14.71 17.59 -48.07
C ALA A 993 15.38 18.96 -48.28
N ARG A 994 14.77 20.03 -47.76
CA ARG A 994 15.31 21.40 -47.85
C ARG A 994 16.51 21.66 -46.92
N GLU A 995 16.72 20.80 -45.93
CA GLU A 995 17.86 20.84 -45.01
C GLU A 995 19.01 19.93 -45.49
N SER A 996 18.86 19.30 -46.66
CA SER A 996 19.84 18.34 -47.16
C SER A 996 21.23 18.97 -47.29
N ALA A 997 22.23 18.26 -46.80
CA ALA A 997 23.63 18.64 -46.91
C ALA A 997 24.08 18.66 -48.37
N ARG A 998 23.52 17.78 -49.22
CA ARG A 998 23.80 17.73 -50.66
C ARG A 998 23.29 18.97 -51.38
N TRP A 999 22.04 19.37 -51.12
CA TRP A 999 21.48 20.61 -51.66
C TRP A 999 22.26 21.84 -51.19
N SER A 1000 22.49 21.94 -49.88
CA SER A 1000 23.26 23.05 -49.29
C SER A 1000 24.69 23.09 -49.84
N GLY A 1001 25.33 21.93 -50.00
CA GLY A 1001 26.66 21.80 -50.58
C GLY A 1001 26.73 22.25 -52.03
N LEU A 1002 25.78 21.80 -52.87
CA LEU A 1002 25.68 22.22 -54.27
C LEU A 1002 25.45 23.74 -54.40
N ILE A 1003 24.53 24.30 -53.61
CA ILE A 1003 24.23 25.74 -53.65
C ILE A 1003 25.36 26.59 -53.09
N ASN A 1004 26.08 26.13 -52.06
CA ASN A 1004 27.27 26.82 -51.57
C ASN A 1004 28.40 26.79 -52.61
N ALA A 1005 28.63 25.64 -53.26
CA ALA A 1005 29.62 25.51 -54.32
C ALA A 1005 29.27 26.37 -55.54
N TRP A 1006 27.98 26.43 -55.91
CA TRP A 1006 27.49 27.31 -56.96
C TRP A 1006 27.63 28.80 -56.58
N SER A 1007 27.24 29.19 -55.37
CA SER A 1007 27.37 30.58 -54.89
C SER A 1007 28.82 31.05 -54.87
N ALA A 1008 29.77 30.14 -54.64
CA ALA A 1008 31.20 30.40 -54.67
C ALA A 1008 31.82 30.35 -56.10
N SER A 1009 31.06 29.94 -57.12
CA SER A 1009 31.51 29.98 -58.51
C SER A 1009 31.40 31.41 -59.06
N ASP A 1010 32.13 31.71 -60.14
CA ASP A 1010 32.10 33.03 -60.79
C ASP A 1010 30.67 33.40 -61.22
N GLU A 1011 29.88 32.43 -61.68
CA GLU A 1011 28.50 32.59 -62.12
C GLU A 1011 27.56 32.87 -60.95
N GLY A 1012 27.70 32.14 -59.83
CA GLY A 1012 26.91 32.41 -58.63
C GLY A 1012 27.21 33.80 -58.05
N HIS A 1013 28.50 34.16 -57.97
CA HIS A 1013 28.91 35.49 -57.54
C HIS A 1013 28.36 36.61 -58.43
N LEU A 1014 28.44 36.46 -59.76
CA LEU A 1014 27.92 37.46 -60.70
C LEU A 1014 26.40 37.56 -60.68
N TRP A 1015 25.70 36.43 -60.56
CA TRP A 1015 24.24 36.39 -60.43
C TRP A 1015 23.74 37.09 -59.16
N LEU A 1016 24.42 36.86 -58.03
CA LEU A 1016 24.09 37.53 -56.76
C LEU A 1016 24.47 39.01 -56.78
N ALA A 1017 25.58 39.38 -57.43
CA ALA A 1017 25.99 40.78 -57.61
C ALA A 1017 25.00 41.59 -58.49
N ALA A 1018 24.33 40.91 -59.43
CA ALA A 1018 23.21 41.46 -60.22
C ALA A 1018 21.91 41.66 -59.41
N GLY A 1019 21.89 41.27 -58.13
CA GLY A 1019 20.71 41.42 -57.26
C GLY A 1019 19.66 40.33 -57.43
N HIS A 1020 19.98 39.22 -58.12
CA HIS A 1020 19.09 38.07 -58.21
C HIS A 1020 19.15 37.19 -56.95
N GLN A 1021 18.12 36.36 -56.75
CA GLN A 1021 18.00 35.49 -55.57
C GLN A 1021 18.75 34.16 -55.75
N VAL A 1022 19.15 33.56 -54.63
CA VAL A 1022 19.69 32.20 -54.56
C VAL A 1022 18.59 31.20 -54.99
N PRO A 1023 18.88 30.24 -55.89
CA PRO A 1023 17.94 29.19 -56.26
C PRO A 1023 17.44 28.41 -55.04
N THR A 1024 16.14 28.15 -54.96
CA THR A 1024 15.50 27.44 -53.83
C THR A 1024 15.27 25.95 -54.09
N ASP A 1025 15.35 25.52 -55.34
CA ASP A 1025 15.27 24.12 -55.78
C ASP A 1025 16.03 23.92 -57.11
N LEU A 1026 16.08 22.69 -57.61
CA LEU A 1026 16.75 22.37 -58.89
C LEU A 1026 16.09 23.02 -60.10
N LYS A 1027 14.79 23.31 -60.04
CA LYS A 1027 14.08 23.96 -61.13
C LYS A 1027 14.53 25.42 -61.27
N ALA A 1028 14.65 26.13 -60.15
CA ALA A 1028 15.20 27.47 -60.08
C ALA A 1028 16.67 27.51 -60.52
N LEU A 1029 17.48 26.51 -60.14
CA LEU A 1029 18.89 26.42 -60.56
C LEU A 1029 19.02 26.19 -62.07
N ARG A 1030 18.18 25.32 -62.64
CA ARG A 1030 18.08 25.14 -64.10
C ARG A 1030 17.70 26.43 -64.81
N ASP A 1031 16.67 27.11 -64.31
CA ASP A 1031 16.16 28.34 -64.94
C ASP A 1031 17.22 29.46 -64.90
N HIS A 1032 17.99 29.53 -63.82
CA HIS A 1032 19.18 30.37 -63.74
C HIS A 1032 20.17 30.06 -64.89
N TYR A 1033 20.61 28.80 -65.03
CA TYR A 1033 21.57 28.45 -66.09
C TYR A 1033 21.02 28.62 -67.52
N LYS A 1034 19.70 28.52 -67.71
CA LYS A 1034 19.05 28.84 -69.00
C LYS A 1034 19.12 30.33 -69.33
N ILE A 1035 19.00 31.20 -68.33
CA ILE A 1035 19.16 32.66 -68.51
C ILE A 1035 20.62 32.98 -68.88
N ILE A 1036 21.59 32.39 -68.18
CA ILE A 1036 23.01 32.49 -68.56
C ILE A 1036 23.22 31.99 -70.00
N GLN A 1037 22.65 30.84 -70.37
CA GLN A 1037 22.77 30.28 -71.72
C GLN A 1037 22.21 31.22 -72.81
N ALA A 1038 21.05 31.82 -72.56
CA ALA A 1038 20.45 32.79 -73.48
C ALA A 1038 21.32 34.04 -73.62
N GLN A 1039 21.86 34.55 -72.50
CA GLN A 1039 22.76 35.69 -72.49
C GLN A 1039 24.06 35.42 -73.25
N ILE A 1040 24.66 34.24 -73.08
CA ILE A 1040 25.85 33.83 -73.83
C ILE A 1040 25.59 33.82 -75.34
N LYS A 1041 24.43 33.32 -75.79
CA LYS A 1041 24.06 33.33 -77.21
C LYS A 1041 23.91 34.75 -77.75
N THR A 1042 23.24 35.63 -77.00
CA THR A 1042 23.12 37.04 -77.37
C THR A 1042 24.48 37.73 -77.42
N PHE A 1043 25.35 37.46 -76.42
CA PHE A 1043 26.71 37.99 -76.37
C PHE A 1043 27.57 37.46 -77.53
N GLU A 1044 27.49 36.17 -77.85
CA GLU A 1044 28.17 35.55 -79.00
C GLU A 1044 27.79 36.23 -80.31
N GLN A 1045 26.49 36.49 -80.54
CA GLN A 1045 26.00 37.16 -81.74
C GLN A 1045 26.52 38.60 -81.85
N LEU A 1046 26.47 39.37 -80.77
CA LEU A 1046 26.96 40.76 -80.75
C LEU A 1046 28.49 40.82 -80.87
N HIS A 1047 29.20 39.90 -80.22
CA HIS A 1047 30.66 39.80 -80.30
C HIS A 1047 31.11 39.40 -81.70
N ALA A 1048 30.44 38.43 -82.35
CA ALA A 1048 30.69 38.07 -83.73
C ALA A 1048 30.42 39.25 -84.69
N GLY A 1049 29.32 39.97 -84.49
CA GLY A 1049 28.99 41.18 -85.27
C GLY A 1049 30.03 42.30 -85.11
N LEU A 1050 30.54 42.52 -83.89
CA LEU A 1050 31.62 43.47 -83.63
C LEU A 1050 32.96 43.08 -84.28
N LEU A 1051 33.25 41.77 -84.30
CA LEU A 1051 34.41 41.24 -85.02
C LEU A 1051 34.23 41.38 -86.54
N GLU A 1052 33.02 41.26 -87.09
CA GLU A 1052 32.79 41.42 -88.53
C GLU A 1052 32.76 42.89 -88.98
N GLU A 1053 32.13 43.79 -88.23
CA GLU A 1053 32.07 45.24 -88.48
C GLU A 1053 32.08 46.05 -87.16
N PRO A 1054 33.10 46.87 -86.90
CA PRO A 1054 33.20 47.59 -85.63
C PRO A 1054 32.32 48.85 -85.59
N ARG A 1055 31.06 48.68 -85.19
CA ARG A 1055 30.09 49.78 -85.01
C ARG A 1055 29.97 50.18 -83.53
N GLN A 1056 29.97 51.49 -83.24
CA GLN A 1056 29.77 52.00 -81.87
C GLN A 1056 28.43 51.57 -81.26
N GLU A 1057 27.38 51.40 -82.07
CA GLU A 1057 26.07 50.93 -81.63
C GLU A 1057 26.11 49.50 -81.08
N LEU A 1058 26.89 48.61 -81.70
CA LEU A 1058 27.07 47.23 -81.23
C LEU A 1058 27.89 47.18 -79.93
N LEU A 1059 28.87 48.08 -79.77
CA LEU A 1059 29.64 48.21 -78.54
C LEU A 1059 28.76 48.69 -77.39
N ALA A 1060 27.90 49.70 -77.63
CA ALA A 1060 26.94 50.20 -76.65
C ALA A 1060 25.90 49.13 -76.25
N GLN A 1061 25.45 48.29 -77.20
CA GLN A 1061 24.57 47.15 -76.90
C GLN A 1061 25.28 46.06 -76.10
N LEU A 1062 26.57 45.80 -76.37
CA LEU A 1062 27.38 44.85 -75.59
C LEU A 1062 27.64 45.36 -74.16
N GLU A 1063 27.81 46.68 -73.98
CA GLU A 1063 27.91 47.32 -72.67
C GLU A 1063 26.63 47.18 -71.83
N GLN A 1064 25.45 47.15 -72.47
CA GLN A 1064 24.16 46.97 -71.81
C GLN A 1064 23.90 45.53 -71.34
N ILE A 1065 24.65 44.53 -71.84
CA ILE A 1065 24.50 43.14 -71.36
C ILE A 1065 25.07 43.02 -69.95
N GLU A 1066 24.23 42.69 -68.98
CA GLU A 1066 24.64 42.36 -67.62
C GLU A 1066 25.59 41.13 -67.61
N PRO A 1067 26.76 41.14 -66.98
CA PRO A 1067 27.69 40.02 -67.08
C PRO A 1067 27.35 38.91 -66.08
N LEU A 1068 26.47 37.97 -66.42
CA LEU A 1068 26.03 36.87 -65.52
C LEU A 1068 26.93 35.62 -65.61
N SER A 1069 28.03 35.67 -66.37
CA SER A 1069 28.96 34.55 -66.57
C SER A 1069 30.41 35.03 -66.55
N GLY A 1070 31.30 34.28 -65.89
CA GLY A 1070 32.71 34.64 -65.72
C GLY A 1070 33.43 34.97 -67.04
N PRO A 1071 33.33 34.12 -68.08
CA PRO A 1071 33.90 34.39 -69.40
C PRO A 1071 33.37 35.67 -70.06
N ILE A 1072 32.06 35.94 -69.99
CA ILE A 1072 31.47 37.18 -70.52
C ILE A 1072 32.04 38.38 -69.78
N ASN A 1073 32.08 38.35 -68.44
CA ASN A 1073 32.60 39.45 -67.64
C ASN A 1073 34.07 39.75 -67.97
N LYS A 1074 34.88 38.70 -68.16
CA LYS A 1074 36.30 38.82 -68.52
C LYS A 1074 36.51 39.42 -69.91
N ILE A 1075 35.73 38.99 -70.92
CA ILE A 1075 35.82 39.54 -72.28
C ILE A 1075 35.29 40.98 -72.31
N LYS A 1076 34.15 41.23 -71.68
CA LYS A 1076 33.53 42.56 -71.59
C LYS A 1076 34.46 43.57 -70.91
N SER A 1077 35.08 43.22 -69.78
CA SER A 1077 36.05 44.09 -69.09
C SER A 1077 37.31 44.36 -69.92
N GLN A 1078 37.78 43.38 -70.70
CA GLN A 1078 38.91 43.55 -71.63
C GLN A 1078 38.57 44.41 -72.85
N LEU A 1079 37.32 44.37 -73.33
CA LEU A 1079 36.85 45.20 -74.45
C LEU A 1079 36.60 46.67 -74.02
N ILE A 1080 36.06 46.88 -72.82
CA ILE A 1080 35.73 48.22 -72.29
C ILE A 1080 36.98 48.96 -71.78
N ASN A 1081 37.96 48.24 -71.22
CA ASN A 1081 39.14 48.85 -70.61
C ASN A 1081 40.45 48.29 -71.21
N PRO A 1082 40.81 48.69 -72.43
CA PRO A 1082 41.83 48.02 -73.22
C PRO A 1082 43.26 48.20 -72.69
N ASP A 1083 43.50 49.11 -71.72
CA ASP A 1083 44.80 49.33 -71.07
C ASP A 1083 45.07 48.36 -69.91
N ALA A 1084 44.05 47.59 -69.47
CA ALA A 1084 44.17 46.64 -68.37
C ALA A 1084 44.77 45.28 -68.77
N SER A 1085 44.90 44.95 -70.07
CA SER A 1085 45.56 43.72 -70.52
C SER A 1085 46.31 43.90 -71.84
N LEU A 1086 47.60 43.57 -71.85
CA LEU A 1086 48.53 43.81 -72.96
C LEU A 1086 48.36 42.88 -74.18
N SER A 1087 47.56 41.80 -74.10
CA SER A 1087 47.47 40.81 -75.20
C SER A 1087 46.19 40.88 -76.04
N ILE A 1088 45.03 41.26 -75.47
CA ILE A 1088 43.74 41.23 -76.18
C ILE A 1088 43.26 42.64 -76.54
N GLY A 1089 43.38 43.60 -75.61
CA GLY A 1089 43.02 45.00 -75.87
C GLY A 1089 43.93 45.69 -76.89
N SER A 1090 45.14 45.17 -77.11
CA SER A 1090 46.08 45.60 -78.16
C SER A 1090 45.71 45.00 -79.52
N ALA A 1091 45.41 43.70 -79.59
CA ALA A 1091 44.98 43.02 -80.81
C ALA A 1091 43.63 43.56 -81.32
N TYR A 1092 42.69 43.85 -80.43
CA TYR A 1092 41.39 44.45 -80.79
C TYR A 1092 41.56 45.91 -81.26
N ARG A 1093 42.42 46.71 -80.59
CA ARG A 1093 42.76 48.06 -81.07
C ARG A 1093 43.46 48.04 -82.43
N GLN A 1094 44.33 47.07 -82.67
CA GLN A 1094 45.01 46.90 -83.95
C GLN A 1094 44.02 46.49 -85.05
N TYR A 1095 43.10 45.56 -84.76
CA TYR A 1095 42.01 45.18 -85.64
C TYR A 1095 41.07 46.36 -85.99
N LEU A 1096 40.72 47.19 -85.01
CA LEU A 1096 39.94 48.42 -85.21
C LEU A 1096 40.70 49.49 -86.00
N ALA A 1097 42.02 49.63 -85.76
CA ALA A 1097 42.86 50.62 -86.43
C ALA A 1097 43.16 50.27 -87.90
N GLU A 1098 43.12 48.98 -88.27
CA GLU A 1098 43.40 48.51 -89.63
C GLU A 1098 42.19 48.65 -90.60
N ARG A 1099 41.02 49.11 -90.13
CA ARG A 1099 39.85 49.39 -90.98
C ARG A 1099 39.44 50.87 -90.89
N PRO A 1100 39.38 51.61 -92.01
CA PRO A 1100 38.97 53.01 -91.99
C PRO A 1100 37.47 53.13 -91.65
N PRO A 1101 37.05 54.21 -90.96
CA PRO A 1101 35.64 54.44 -90.66
C PRO A 1101 34.90 54.73 -91.97
N SER A 1102 33.84 53.98 -92.24
CA SER A 1102 32.82 54.31 -93.26
C SER A 1102 31.53 54.75 -92.57
#